data_AF-A0A1M5PGB1-F1
#
_entry.id   AF-A0A1M5PGB1-F1
#
_cell.length_a   1.000
_cell.length_b   1.000
_cell.length_c   1.000
_cell.angle_alpha   90.00
_cell.angle_beta   90.00
_cell.angle_gamma   90.00
#
_symmetry.space_group_name_H-M   'P 1'
#
loop_
_entity.id
_entity.type
_entity.pdbx_description
1 polymer ?
#
loop_
_entity_poly.entity_id
_entity_poly.type
_entity_poly.pdbx_seq_one_letter_code
_entity_poly.pdbx_strand_id
1 'polypeptide(L)'
;MGKRSVTTWSRLEPRTRDRELRDGLRATVQDPLWLLGRQWQTGELTGEDGGSLVDASLDVRIDPMARFRPGGGSDGTHDTVYDESDPTATPPLETLVERERVRPDAPDKSGKNVRLAAETGAHFLRLLADDFGLAAADFPASLHCESTDADDEGRRYSSVVAGRVLDGDEVYAAYEFADERAFRNAVADDAVSVPLPDGVDPSDANALGDFWDAVAAYREWYDETYAEPEADGATWDDNRLEYSFDISTGGGAQETVLSASEYEGGRLDWWAFDVDHDGSLEPGGASGPASRTRSKRRVPTPSRFEGMPAFRWWEIEDGGVDFSAVEAAPEDLSRLLTLEFGLVYGNDWFTVPLDLPTGSMAEVTSLELETTFDETVTVDDAVTAGDDPTTNWNCFSMALDAAGNRRGLFLPPVVDESLAGDEVESVAFGRDEVANVGWAVEETVEGTVGQARDRQTETAIGDGQSTPVATSDAADVAYQLSTDVPANWFPLLPRRVSLGDVTLDRGRLFDGDGAAADPLGEVLTDDQAIPEDEVPRGGKRVSRRYEYTRWTDGRAHLWSGRDADAGRVTTDSGLAFDQLVDPRVVGEESPVDEPEPYPTGDPVPPTGRLVLADVVADTPGEPRENLTRERVVFENAGGDRLQIGGWQVADAAGHDYTFPADAEIAPGQRVTLRTGHGTDGGGDYYWNRDGHVWNDEGDTVTVTDAEGSIVLEQVYPTRPPDVSTGSIRIAAISENSPGPERANLTEEFLTFANAGDGDLDLSGWRVEDAAGHNYTVPEGTTLPAGGRLRLRTGQGTDTDTDLYWESGAPIWNDTGDTISVFDADGALVLRESY
;
A
#
# COMPACT_ATOMS: atom_id res chain seq x y z
N MET A 1 4.15 79.72 -2.91
CA MET A 1 4.48 78.69 -1.91
C MET A 1 3.20 77.97 -1.55
N GLY A 2 2.92 76.84 -2.22
CA GLY A 2 1.76 75.99 -1.91
C GLY A 2 2.09 75.09 -0.71
N LYS A 3 1.20 75.05 0.28
CA LYS A 3 1.33 74.15 1.43
C LYS A 3 1.12 72.70 0.93
N ARG A 4 2.12 71.85 1.16
CA ARG A 4 2.00 70.40 0.95
C ARG A 4 0.96 69.86 1.95
N SER A 5 -0.11 69.27 1.42
CA SER A 5 -1.02 68.42 2.19
C SER A 5 -0.30 67.08 2.41
N VAL A 6 -0.25 66.63 3.66
CA VAL A 6 0.18 65.28 4.01
C VAL A 6 -1.09 64.43 4.00
N THR A 7 -1.24 63.57 3.00
CA THR A 7 -2.25 62.51 2.98
C THR A 7 -1.66 61.32 3.69
N THR A 8 -2.25 60.92 4.82
CA THR A 8 -1.86 59.70 5.54
C THR A 8 -2.94 58.66 5.28
N TRP A 9 -2.54 57.51 4.74
CA TRP A 9 -3.42 56.36 4.58
C TRP A 9 -3.36 55.54 5.87
N SER A 10 -4.51 55.32 6.49
CA SER A 10 -4.65 54.40 7.62
C SER A 10 -5.30 53.13 7.09
N ARG A 11 -4.54 52.03 7.03
CA ARG A 11 -5.11 50.70 6.76
C ARG A 11 -6.00 50.36 7.95
N LEU A 12 -7.30 50.29 7.71
CA LEU A 12 -8.26 49.77 8.68
C LEU A 12 -8.21 48.25 8.58
N GLU A 13 -7.42 47.62 9.45
CA GLU A 13 -7.49 46.17 9.62
C GLU A 13 -8.61 45.88 10.63
N PRO A 14 -9.69 45.19 10.23
CA PRO A 14 -10.69 44.74 11.18
C PRO A 14 -10.02 43.75 12.14
N ARG A 15 -9.77 44.20 13.38
CA ARG A 15 -9.39 43.32 14.48
C ARG A 15 -10.66 42.70 15.04
N THR A 16 -10.95 41.49 14.58
CA THR A 16 -11.96 40.64 15.19
C THR A 16 -11.57 40.40 16.65
N ARG A 17 -12.51 40.64 17.57
CA ARG A 17 -12.31 40.46 19.02
C ARG A 17 -12.61 39.04 19.49
N ASP A 18 -13.19 38.26 18.61
CA ASP A 18 -13.65 36.90 18.86
C ASP A 18 -12.84 35.92 18.02
N ARG A 19 -12.08 35.03 18.65
CA ARG A 19 -11.30 34.04 17.89
C ARG A 19 -12.20 32.98 17.26
N GLU A 20 -13.44 32.86 17.72
CA GLU A 20 -14.43 31.94 17.18
C GLU A 20 -15.18 32.63 16.03
N LEU A 21 -15.07 32.08 14.81
CA LEU A 21 -15.80 32.60 13.64
C LEU A 21 -17.31 32.30 13.68
N ARG A 22 -17.77 31.54 14.69
CA ARG A 22 -19.14 31.01 14.82
C ARG A 22 -20.22 32.08 14.68
N ASP A 23 -20.09 33.21 15.38
CA ASP A 23 -21.13 34.27 15.34
C ASP A 23 -21.10 35.10 14.05
N GLY A 24 -19.96 35.19 13.37
CA GLY A 24 -19.85 35.81 12.04
C GLY A 24 -20.44 34.94 10.94
N LEU A 25 -20.29 33.62 11.07
CA LEU A 25 -20.83 32.61 10.15
C LEU A 25 -22.34 32.39 10.35
N ARG A 26 -22.90 32.68 11.54
CA ARG A 26 -24.34 32.53 11.83
C ARG A 26 -25.18 33.63 11.17
N ALA A 27 -25.95 33.26 10.15
CA ALA A 27 -26.96 34.11 9.51
C ALA A 27 -28.30 34.16 10.28
N THR A 28 -28.28 34.53 11.56
CA THR A 28 -29.47 34.49 12.44
C THR A 28 -30.60 35.41 11.93
N VAL A 29 -31.76 34.84 11.56
CA VAL A 29 -32.92 35.58 11.01
C VAL A 29 -33.89 35.99 12.12
N GLN A 30 -33.98 37.28 12.41
CA GLN A 30 -34.91 37.82 13.42
C GLN A 30 -36.19 38.42 12.80
N ASP A 31 -36.15 38.84 11.52
CA ASP A 31 -37.27 39.45 10.77
C ASP A 31 -37.15 39.11 9.27
N PRO A 32 -38.18 38.59 8.59
CA PRO A 32 -38.13 38.34 7.14
C PRO A 32 -37.87 39.58 6.28
N LEU A 33 -38.30 40.78 6.70
CA LEU A 33 -37.99 42.04 5.99
C LEU A 33 -36.53 42.46 6.16
N TRP A 34 -35.87 42.02 7.24
CA TRP A 34 -34.45 42.22 7.44
C TRP A 34 -33.62 41.48 6.39
N LEU A 35 -34.10 40.34 5.87
CA LEU A 35 -33.44 39.63 4.77
C LEU A 35 -33.32 40.51 3.52
N LEU A 36 -34.40 41.11 3.04
CA LEU A 36 -34.37 42.04 1.89
C LEU A 36 -33.44 43.24 2.13
N GLY A 37 -33.41 43.75 3.36
CA GLY A 37 -32.47 44.81 3.76
C GLY A 37 -31.00 44.36 3.76
N ARG A 38 -30.74 43.09 4.11
CA ARG A 38 -29.40 42.48 4.06
C ARG A 38 -28.95 42.24 2.63
N GLN A 39 -29.81 41.69 1.76
CA GLN A 39 -29.54 41.56 0.32
C GLN A 39 -29.15 42.90 -0.32
N TRP A 40 -29.83 43.99 0.09
CA TRP A 40 -29.46 45.33 -0.35
C TRP A 40 -28.13 45.81 0.26
N GLN A 41 -27.88 45.56 1.55
CA GLN A 41 -26.64 45.94 2.23
C GLN A 41 -25.41 45.22 1.68
N THR A 42 -25.55 43.96 1.28
CA THR A 42 -24.47 43.11 0.77
C THR A 42 -24.30 43.26 -0.73
N GLY A 43 -25.14 44.06 -1.38
CA GLY A 43 -25.01 44.40 -2.78
C GLY A 43 -25.56 43.35 -3.74
N GLU A 44 -26.34 42.37 -3.29
CA GLU A 44 -26.94 41.34 -4.16
C GLU A 44 -27.83 41.94 -5.27
N LEU A 45 -28.44 43.10 -5.01
CA LEU A 45 -29.23 43.84 -6.00
C LEU A 45 -28.42 44.87 -6.80
N THR A 46 -27.16 45.06 -6.42
CA THR A 46 -26.18 45.85 -7.16
C THR A 46 -25.57 44.92 -8.19
N GLY A 47 -26.36 44.52 -9.20
CA GLY A 47 -25.85 43.66 -10.27
C GLY A 47 -24.59 44.30 -10.87
N GLU A 48 -23.52 43.53 -10.94
CA GLU A 48 -22.34 43.90 -11.73
C GLU A 48 -22.66 43.64 -13.21
N ASP A 49 -22.20 44.51 -14.10
CA ASP A 49 -22.38 44.38 -15.54
C ASP A 49 -21.37 43.34 -16.08
N GLY A 50 -21.47 42.10 -15.59
CA GLY A 50 -20.65 40.96 -15.97
C GLY A 50 -21.52 39.96 -16.71
N GLY A 51 -21.31 39.82 -18.02
CA GLY A 51 -22.05 38.83 -18.81
C GLY A 51 -21.73 37.42 -18.34
N SER A 52 -22.73 36.56 -18.23
CA SER A 52 -22.49 35.15 -17.92
C SER A 52 -21.92 34.44 -19.15
N LEU A 53 -21.07 33.43 -18.94
CA LEU A 53 -20.56 32.60 -20.03
C LEU A 53 -21.68 31.79 -20.67
N VAL A 54 -21.82 31.86 -21.99
CA VAL A 54 -22.83 31.11 -22.76
C VAL A 54 -22.21 30.11 -23.72
N ASP A 55 -20.94 30.30 -24.09
CA ASP A 55 -20.21 29.42 -24.98
C ASP A 55 -18.71 29.45 -24.68
N ALA A 56 -18.06 28.31 -24.88
CA ALA A 56 -16.62 28.16 -24.92
C ALA A 56 -16.23 27.42 -26.19
N SER A 57 -15.45 28.07 -27.04
CA SER A 57 -14.82 27.50 -28.21
C SER A 57 -13.36 27.23 -27.89
N LEU A 58 -12.91 26.01 -28.12
CA LEU A 58 -11.56 25.59 -27.77
C LEU A 58 -10.95 24.68 -28.84
N ASP A 59 -9.68 24.86 -29.11
CA ASP A 59 -8.90 24.03 -30.02
C ASP A 59 -7.87 23.25 -29.24
N VAL A 60 -7.99 21.91 -29.26
CA VAL A 60 -7.05 21.00 -28.60
C VAL A 60 -6.16 20.33 -29.65
N ARG A 61 -4.85 20.40 -29.47
CA ARG A 61 -3.88 19.60 -30.21
C ARG A 61 -3.66 18.28 -29.47
N ILE A 62 -3.75 17.18 -30.18
CA ILE A 62 -3.64 15.82 -29.67
C ILE A 62 -2.46 15.16 -30.38
N ASP A 63 -1.46 14.78 -29.61
CA ASP A 63 -0.27 14.05 -30.06
C ASP A 63 -0.40 12.60 -29.58
N PRO A 64 -0.67 11.63 -30.49
CA PRO A 64 -0.78 10.23 -30.10
C PRO A 64 0.57 9.67 -29.64
N MET A 65 0.53 8.70 -28.74
CA MET A 65 1.69 7.94 -28.32
C MET A 65 2.31 7.22 -29.52
N ALA A 66 3.64 7.25 -29.58
CA ALA A 66 4.44 6.78 -30.71
C ALA A 66 5.30 5.59 -30.32
N ARG A 67 6.01 5.69 -29.19
CA ARG A 67 6.99 4.71 -28.74
C ARG A 67 7.01 4.59 -27.22
N PHE A 68 7.36 3.40 -26.77
CA PHE A 68 7.78 3.10 -25.41
C PHE A 68 9.19 2.50 -25.46
N ARG A 69 10.04 2.93 -24.53
CA ARG A 69 11.42 2.49 -24.37
C ARG A 69 11.66 2.10 -22.91
N PRO A 70 12.12 0.87 -22.63
CA PRO A 70 12.50 0.48 -21.29
C PRO A 70 13.75 1.24 -20.80
N GLY A 71 13.82 1.50 -19.49
CA GLY A 71 14.93 2.21 -18.85
C GLY A 71 16.29 1.59 -19.17
N GLY A 72 17.29 2.44 -19.44
CA GLY A 72 18.66 2.00 -19.80
C GLY A 72 18.89 1.63 -21.28
N GLY A 73 17.83 1.51 -22.09
CA GLY A 73 17.91 1.19 -23.53
C GLY A 73 18.42 2.34 -24.40
N SER A 74 19.73 2.55 -24.52
CA SER A 74 20.28 3.72 -25.25
C SER A 74 20.14 3.70 -26.78
N ASP A 75 19.95 2.55 -27.42
CA ASP A 75 20.02 2.40 -28.89
C ASP A 75 18.66 2.17 -29.57
N GLY A 76 17.55 2.18 -28.81
CA GLY A 76 16.19 2.02 -29.32
C GLY A 76 15.85 0.63 -29.89
N THR A 77 16.67 -0.38 -29.59
CA THR A 77 16.52 -1.75 -30.10
C THR A 77 15.30 -2.48 -29.56
N HIS A 78 14.85 -2.12 -28.35
CA HIS A 78 13.72 -2.72 -27.64
C HIS A 78 12.51 -1.77 -27.58
N ASP A 79 12.49 -0.75 -28.44
CA ASP A 79 11.39 0.20 -28.50
C ASP A 79 10.12 -0.50 -28.99
N THR A 80 9.06 -0.43 -28.20
CA THR A 80 7.72 -0.84 -28.63
C THR A 80 7.08 0.31 -29.39
N VAL A 81 6.73 0.07 -30.66
CA VAL A 81 6.06 1.06 -31.52
C VAL A 81 4.55 0.94 -31.34
N TYR A 82 3.90 2.05 -31.00
CA TYR A 82 2.45 2.12 -30.88
C TYR A 82 1.80 2.29 -32.25
N ASP A 83 0.77 1.49 -32.51
CA ASP A 83 0.00 1.61 -33.75
C ASP A 83 -1.03 2.74 -33.64
N GLU A 84 -0.85 3.80 -34.42
CA GLU A 84 -1.79 4.95 -34.48
C GLU A 84 -3.19 4.54 -34.97
N SER A 85 -3.28 3.46 -35.77
CA SER A 85 -4.51 2.96 -36.36
C SER A 85 -5.29 2.03 -35.42
N ASP A 86 -4.57 1.41 -34.47
CA ASP A 86 -5.14 0.58 -33.42
C ASP A 86 -4.35 0.75 -32.11
N PRO A 87 -4.59 1.82 -31.34
CA PRO A 87 -3.93 2.04 -30.06
C PRO A 87 -4.28 0.97 -29.01
N THR A 88 -5.25 0.09 -29.30
CA THR A 88 -5.62 -1.06 -28.47
C THR A 88 -4.84 -2.33 -28.82
N ALA A 89 -4.11 -2.32 -29.94
CA ALA A 89 -3.25 -3.43 -30.34
C ALA A 89 -2.00 -3.56 -29.46
N THR A 90 -1.64 -2.51 -28.74
CA THR A 90 -0.55 -2.51 -27.75
C THR A 90 -1.13 -2.80 -26.35
N PRO A 91 -0.43 -3.56 -25.50
CA PRO A 91 -0.85 -3.78 -24.11
C PRO A 91 -1.02 -2.47 -23.33
N PRO A 92 -1.76 -2.49 -22.20
CA PRO A 92 -1.74 -1.38 -21.24
C PRO A 92 -0.32 -0.99 -20.86
N LEU A 93 -0.13 0.29 -20.51
CA LEU A 93 1.20 0.80 -20.20
C LEU A 93 1.80 0.10 -18.97
N GLU A 94 1.04 -0.12 -17.91
CA GLU A 94 1.52 -0.87 -16.73
C GLU A 94 1.99 -2.27 -17.12
N THR A 95 1.27 -2.99 -17.98
CA THR A 95 1.72 -4.31 -18.45
C THR A 95 3.06 -4.25 -19.18
N LEU A 96 3.32 -3.21 -20.00
CA LEU A 96 4.61 -3.10 -20.69
C LEU A 96 5.76 -2.72 -19.75
N VAL A 97 5.46 -1.90 -18.75
CA VAL A 97 6.41 -1.40 -17.76
C VAL A 97 6.74 -2.52 -16.80
N GLU A 98 5.75 -3.06 -16.11
CA GLU A 98 5.95 -3.92 -14.95
C GLU A 98 6.34 -5.34 -15.30
N ARG A 99 6.00 -5.81 -16.52
CA ARG A 99 6.21 -7.21 -16.92
C ARG A 99 7.64 -7.67 -16.67
N GLU A 100 7.71 -8.79 -15.97
CA GLU A 100 8.94 -9.51 -15.76
C GLU A 100 8.95 -10.81 -16.53
N ARG A 101 10.13 -11.42 -16.58
CA ARG A 101 10.27 -12.77 -17.09
C ARG A 101 9.80 -13.77 -16.04
N VAL A 102 8.90 -14.66 -16.43
CA VAL A 102 8.34 -15.74 -15.62
C VAL A 102 8.87 -17.09 -16.11
N ARG A 103 9.04 -17.22 -17.43
CA ARG A 103 9.50 -18.43 -18.11
C ARG A 103 11.03 -18.48 -18.13
N PRO A 104 11.63 -19.65 -17.87
CA PRO A 104 13.07 -19.76 -17.76
C PRO A 104 13.78 -19.57 -19.11
N ASP A 105 14.96 -18.95 -19.10
CA ASP A 105 15.81 -18.70 -20.29
C ASP A 105 16.24 -19.96 -21.04
N ALA A 106 16.40 -21.03 -20.27
CA ALA A 106 16.69 -22.35 -20.74
C ALA A 106 15.94 -23.33 -19.85
N PRO A 107 15.73 -24.59 -20.28
CA PRO A 107 15.30 -25.65 -19.39
C PRO A 107 16.42 -25.97 -18.37
N ASP A 108 16.63 -25.09 -17.40
CA ASP A 108 17.37 -25.36 -16.18
C ASP A 108 16.39 -25.96 -15.16
N LYS A 109 16.88 -26.97 -14.45
CA LYS A 109 16.08 -27.78 -13.51
C LYS A 109 16.08 -27.19 -12.10
N SER A 110 16.94 -26.20 -11.81
CA SER A 110 16.98 -25.53 -10.50
C SER A 110 16.04 -24.31 -10.48
N GLY A 111 15.26 -24.14 -9.41
CA GLY A 111 14.35 -22.99 -9.24
C GLY A 111 13.06 -23.00 -10.09
N LYS A 112 12.92 -23.95 -11.01
CA LYS A 112 11.79 -24.06 -11.94
C LYS A 112 10.42 -24.19 -11.26
N ASN A 113 9.42 -23.46 -11.79
CA ASN A 113 8.01 -23.69 -11.46
C ASN A 113 7.51 -25.00 -12.11
N VAL A 114 7.60 -26.11 -11.37
CA VAL A 114 7.24 -27.45 -11.85
C VAL A 114 5.75 -27.62 -12.11
N ARG A 115 4.91 -26.82 -11.46
CA ARG A 115 3.47 -26.82 -11.71
C ARG A 115 3.18 -26.22 -13.07
N LEU A 116 3.71 -25.03 -13.35
CA LEU A 116 3.53 -24.36 -14.62
C LEU A 116 4.00 -25.25 -15.78
N ALA A 117 5.20 -25.82 -15.68
CA ALA A 117 5.74 -26.73 -16.68
C ALA A 117 4.85 -27.97 -16.91
N ALA A 118 4.28 -28.57 -15.86
CA ALA A 118 3.38 -29.69 -16.00
C ALA A 118 2.03 -29.28 -16.64
N GLU A 119 1.48 -28.12 -16.27
CA GLU A 119 0.20 -27.63 -16.80
C GLU A 119 0.30 -27.25 -18.29
N THR A 120 1.41 -26.62 -18.69
CA THR A 120 1.71 -26.27 -20.10
C THR A 120 1.98 -27.52 -20.93
N GLY A 121 2.74 -28.49 -20.43
CA GLY A 121 2.93 -29.79 -21.11
C GLY A 121 1.64 -30.59 -21.24
N ALA A 122 0.74 -30.54 -20.23
CA ALA A 122 -0.60 -31.11 -20.34
C ALA A 122 -1.46 -30.38 -21.37
N HIS A 123 -1.28 -29.06 -21.57
CA HIS A 123 -1.96 -28.31 -22.63
C HIS A 123 -1.52 -28.78 -24.02
N PHE A 124 -0.22 -29.00 -24.25
CA PHE A 124 0.27 -29.56 -25.50
C PHE A 124 -0.38 -30.92 -25.84
N LEU A 125 -0.50 -31.82 -24.86
CA LEU A 125 -1.21 -33.09 -25.03
C LEU A 125 -2.68 -32.91 -25.39
N ARG A 126 -3.36 -31.87 -24.90
CA ARG A 126 -4.76 -31.57 -25.27
C ARG A 126 -4.87 -31.12 -26.72
N LEU A 127 -3.94 -30.31 -27.21
CA LEU A 127 -3.90 -29.88 -28.62
C LEU A 127 -3.72 -31.08 -29.56
N LEU A 128 -2.92 -32.07 -29.16
CA LEU A 128 -2.70 -33.30 -29.92
C LEU A 128 -3.83 -34.33 -29.81
N ALA A 129 -4.78 -34.15 -28.89
CA ALA A 129 -5.77 -35.18 -28.57
C ALA A 129 -6.74 -35.45 -29.72
N ASP A 130 -7.10 -34.42 -30.48
CA ASP A 130 -8.09 -34.52 -31.56
C ASP A 130 -7.53 -35.24 -32.80
N ASP A 131 -6.25 -35.06 -33.10
CA ASP A 131 -5.60 -35.62 -34.30
C ASP A 131 -4.84 -36.93 -34.04
N PHE A 132 -4.22 -37.07 -32.85
CA PHE A 132 -3.35 -38.23 -32.55
C PHE A 132 -3.79 -39.03 -31.33
N GLY A 133 -4.40 -38.40 -30.33
CA GLY A 133 -4.81 -39.08 -29.09
C GLY A 133 -3.63 -39.60 -28.25
N LEU A 134 -2.48 -38.92 -28.31
CA LEU A 134 -1.24 -39.30 -27.62
C LEU A 134 -1.30 -39.04 -26.11
N ALA A 135 -0.56 -39.83 -25.36
CA ALA A 135 -0.29 -39.63 -23.95
C ALA A 135 1.19 -39.26 -23.73
N ALA A 136 1.52 -38.76 -22.54
CA ALA A 136 2.91 -38.46 -22.18
C ALA A 136 3.84 -39.66 -22.41
N ALA A 137 3.38 -40.89 -22.15
CA ALA A 137 4.17 -42.11 -22.32
C ALA A 137 4.60 -42.41 -23.77
N ASP A 138 3.96 -41.77 -24.76
CA ASP A 138 4.33 -41.90 -26.17
C ASP A 138 5.52 -40.99 -26.53
N PHE A 139 5.91 -40.05 -25.67
CA PHE A 139 7.04 -39.16 -25.91
C PHE A 139 8.35 -39.70 -25.31
N PRO A 140 9.51 -39.23 -25.81
CA PRO A 140 10.80 -39.51 -25.18
C PRO A 140 10.85 -39.00 -23.74
N ALA A 141 11.47 -39.77 -22.84
CA ALA A 141 11.58 -39.44 -21.41
C ALA A 141 12.27 -38.09 -21.12
N SER A 142 13.04 -37.54 -22.07
CA SER A 142 13.63 -36.20 -21.97
C SER A 142 12.60 -35.07 -21.95
N LEU A 143 11.38 -35.32 -22.42
CA LEU A 143 10.29 -34.33 -22.43
C LEU A 143 9.33 -34.51 -21.25
N HIS A 144 9.63 -35.40 -20.30
CA HIS A 144 8.73 -35.68 -19.18
C HIS A 144 9.09 -34.83 -17.98
N CYS A 145 8.10 -34.45 -17.18
CA CYS A 145 8.39 -33.90 -15.86
C CYS A 145 9.20 -34.91 -15.04
N GLU A 146 10.28 -34.47 -14.44
CA GLU A 146 11.13 -35.27 -13.56
C GLU A 146 10.84 -34.98 -12.07
N SER A 147 11.27 -35.88 -11.19
CA SER A 147 11.34 -35.56 -9.77
C SER A 147 12.46 -34.56 -9.54
N THR A 148 12.13 -33.41 -8.96
CA THR A 148 13.11 -32.39 -8.59
C THR A 148 13.43 -32.46 -7.09
N ASP A 149 14.66 -32.11 -6.72
CA ASP A 149 15.04 -31.86 -5.33
C ASP A 149 14.65 -30.41 -4.99
N ALA A 150 13.34 -30.21 -4.81
CA ALA A 150 12.71 -28.91 -4.55
C ALA A 150 12.28 -28.77 -3.08
N ASP A 151 11.57 -27.67 -2.80
CA ASP A 151 10.82 -27.50 -1.55
C ASP A 151 9.85 -28.67 -1.28
N ASP A 152 9.34 -28.74 -0.05
CA ASP A 152 8.47 -29.85 0.39
C ASP A 152 7.24 -30.03 -0.50
N GLU A 153 6.65 -28.95 -0.99
CA GLU A 153 5.44 -29.00 -1.81
C GLU A 153 5.78 -29.36 -3.26
N GLY A 154 6.87 -28.82 -3.82
CA GLY A 154 7.43 -29.25 -5.10
C GLY A 154 7.75 -30.74 -5.15
N ARG A 155 8.31 -31.30 -4.07
CA ARG A 155 8.54 -32.76 -3.95
C ARG A 155 7.24 -33.55 -3.91
N ARG A 156 6.21 -33.08 -3.21
CA ARG A 156 4.88 -33.73 -3.19
C ARG A 156 4.22 -33.67 -4.56
N TYR A 157 4.20 -32.51 -5.19
CA TYR A 157 3.60 -32.31 -6.51
C TYR A 157 4.31 -33.14 -7.58
N SER A 158 5.64 -33.08 -7.64
CA SER A 158 6.43 -33.88 -8.59
C SER A 158 6.23 -35.39 -8.39
N SER A 159 5.98 -35.88 -7.17
CA SER A 159 5.64 -37.29 -6.95
C SER A 159 4.35 -37.75 -7.66
N VAL A 160 3.46 -36.80 -7.97
CA VAL A 160 2.21 -37.05 -8.69
C VAL A 160 2.39 -36.92 -10.20
N VAL A 161 3.13 -35.92 -10.67
CA VAL A 161 3.23 -35.62 -12.12
C VAL A 161 4.43 -36.27 -12.82
N ALA A 162 5.49 -36.60 -12.09
CA ALA A 162 6.74 -37.08 -12.68
C ALA A 162 6.52 -38.35 -13.52
N GLY A 163 6.98 -38.31 -14.77
CA GLY A 163 6.81 -39.36 -15.78
C GLY A 163 5.38 -39.62 -16.25
N ARG A 164 4.39 -38.83 -15.80
CA ARG A 164 2.96 -38.96 -16.20
C ARG A 164 2.48 -37.80 -17.08
N VAL A 165 3.20 -36.69 -17.07
CA VAL A 165 2.90 -35.47 -17.82
C VAL A 165 4.17 -35.01 -18.53
N LEU A 166 4.00 -34.33 -19.67
CA LEU A 166 5.11 -33.68 -20.35
C LEU A 166 5.53 -32.42 -19.59
N ASP A 167 6.80 -32.09 -19.70
CA ASP A 167 7.35 -30.82 -19.26
C ASP A 167 7.22 -29.81 -20.41
N GLY A 168 6.36 -28.82 -20.24
CA GLY A 168 6.04 -27.86 -21.29
C GLY A 168 7.20 -26.95 -21.67
N ASP A 169 8.15 -26.70 -20.77
CA ASP A 169 9.31 -25.85 -21.07
C ASP A 169 10.31 -26.65 -21.92
N GLU A 170 10.48 -27.94 -21.62
CA GLU A 170 11.25 -28.86 -22.46
C GLU A 170 10.58 -29.06 -23.83
N VAL A 171 9.25 -29.17 -23.88
CA VAL A 171 8.50 -29.22 -25.14
C VAL A 171 8.71 -27.94 -25.93
N TYR A 172 8.62 -26.78 -25.29
CA TYR A 172 8.86 -25.49 -25.94
C TYR A 172 10.26 -25.46 -26.52
N ALA A 173 11.31 -25.69 -25.72
CA ALA A 173 12.70 -25.69 -26.18
C ALA A 173 12.99 -26.73 -27.29
N ALA A 174 12.43 -27.94 -27.17
CA ALA A 174 12.69 -29.04 -28.11
C ALA A 174 12.14 -28.80 -29.52
N TYR A 175 11.12 -27.95 -29.65
CA TYR A 175 10.46 -27.66 -30.93
C TYR A 175 10.65 -26.22 -31.41
N GLU A 176 11.75 -25.59 -31.05
CA GLU A 176 12.13 -24.26 -31.55
C GLU A 176 12.60 -24.32 -33.01
N PHE A 177 11.66 -24.24 -33.94
CA PHE A 177 11.93 -24.13 -35.38
C PHE A 177 11.23 -22.92 -35.98
N ALA A 178 11.88 -22.27 -36.95
CA ALA A 178 11.35 -21.05 -37.57
C ALA A 178 10.08 -21.27 -38.41
N ASP A 179 9.94 -22.44 -39.04
CA ASP A 179 8.78 -22.82 -39.83
C ASP A 179 8.67 -24.35 -39.96
N GLU A 180 7.52 -24.82 -40.46
CA GLU A 180 7.25 -26.24 -40.72
C GLU A 180 8.34 -26.90 -41.59
N ARG A 181 8.89 -26.15 -42.55
CA ARG A 181 9.90 -26.67 -43.46
C ARG A 181 11.23 -26.90 -42.74
N ALA A 182 11.62 -26.02 -41.83
CA ALA A 182 12.79 -26.17 -40.98
C ALA A 182 12.64 -27.40 -40.07
N PHE A 183 11.48 -27.58 -39.45
CA PHE A 183 11.14 -28.76 -38.67
C PHE A 183 11.25 -30.05 -39.51
N ARG A 184 10.59 -30.11 -40.66
CA ARG A 184 10.64 -31.29 -41.55
C ARG A 184 12.05 -31.61 -42.04
N ASN A 185 12.87 -30.58 -42.31
CA ASN A 185 14.27 -30.78 -42.70
C ASN A 185 15.09 -31.36 -41.54
N ALA A 186 14.85 -30.91 -40.31
CA ALA A 186 15.51 -31.44 -39.12
C ALA A 186 15.11 -32.90 -38.86
N VAL A 187 13.83 -33.26 -39.01
CA VAL A 187 13.35 -34.66 -38.89
C VAL A 187 13.99 -35.57 -39.95
N ALA A 188 14.26 -35.06 -41.15
CA ALA A 188 14.89 -35.82 -42.23
C ALA A 188 16.43 -35.89 -42.12
N ASP A 189 17.05 -35.12 -41.24
CA ASP A 189 18.49 -35.09 -41.04
C ASP A 189 18.90 -36.02 -39.90
N ASP A 190 19.53 -37.15 -40.24
CA ASP A 190 20.04 -38.14 -39.27
C ASP A 190 21.04 -37.54 -38.24
N ALA A 191 21.57 -36.33 -38.47
CA ALA A 191 22.44 -35.63 -37.53
C ALA A 191 21.69 -34.85 -36.44
N VAL A 192 20.39 -34.61 -36.59
CA VAL A 192 19.56 -33.84 -35.66
C VAL A 192 18.54 -34.77 -35.00
N SER A 193 18.59 -34.86 -33.67
CA SER A 193 17.64 -35.68 -32.91
C SER A 193 16.40 -34.85 -32.57
N VAL A 194 15.33 -34.98 -33.36
CA VAL A 194 14.02 -34.38 -33.06
C VAL A 194 13.19 -35.37 -32.23
N PRO A 195 12.71 -35.00 -31.02
CA PRO A 195 12.07 -35.95 -30.10
C PRO A 195 10.59 -36.25 -30.43
N LEU A 196 10.33 -36.87 -31.59
CA LEU A 196 8.98 -37.24 -32.02
C LEU A 196 8.33 -38.32 -31.13
N PRO A 197 7.00 -38.27 -30.91
CA PRO A 197 6.27 -39.29 -30.17
C PRO A 197 6.02 -40.57 -30.97
N ASP A 198 5.90 -41.69 -30.26
CA ASP A 198 5.46 -43.00 -30.74
C ASP A 198 4.02 -42.90 -31.28
N GLY A 199 3.88 -42.70 -32.59
CA GLY A 199 2.58 -42.52 -33.24
C GLY A 199 2.61 -41.54 -34.41
N VAL A 200 3.63 -40.67 -34.45
CA VAL A 200 3.88 -39.77 -35.58
C VAL A 200 4.91 -40.42 -36.50
N ASP A 201 4.48 -40.85 -37.70
CA ASP A 201 5.38 -41.44 -38.70
C ASP A 201 6.23 -40.34 -39.36
N PRO A 202 7.58 -40.33 -39.20
CA PRO A 202 8.44 -39.31 -39.79
C PRO A 202 8.48 -39.35 -41.33
N SER A 203 7.92 -40.41 -41.95
CA SER A 203 7.77 -40.51 -43.40
C SER A 203 6.41 -40.04 -43.93
N ASP A 204 5.44 -39.78 -43.06
CA ASP A 204 4.12 -39.26 -43.42
C ASP A 204 4.09 -37.73 -43.33
N ALA A 205 4.08 -37.09 -44.50
CA ALA A 205 4.08 -35.64 -44.59
C ALA A 205 2.82 -34.97 -44.02
N ASN A 206 1.66 -35.65 -44.03
CA ASN A 206 0.44 -35.09 -43.45
C ASN A 206 0.51 -35.18 -41.93
N ALA A 207 0.90 -36.33 -41.37
CA ALA A 207 1.07 -36.49 -39.93
C ALA A 207 2.10 -35.51 -39.35
N LEU A 208 3.21 -35.25 -40.05
CA LEU A 208 4.17 -34.22 -39.65
C LEU A 208 3.62 -32.79 -39.76
N GLY A 209 2.71 -32.54 -40.70
CA GLY A 209 2.02 -31.25 -40.83
C GLY A 209 1.05 -31.03 -39.66
N ASP A 210 0.17 -32.00 -39.41
CA ASP A 210 -0.81 -31.95 -38.31
C ASP A 210 -0.11 -31.83 -36.94
N PHE A 211 1.02 -32.54 -36.76
CA PHE A 211 1.84 -32.41 -35.54
C PHE A 211 2.48 -31.02 -35.43
N TRP A 212 2.99 -30.47 -36.53
CA TRP A 212 3.56 -29.13 -36.54
C TRP A 212 2.50 -28.05 -36.26
N ASP A 213 1.28 -28.21 -36.77
CA ASP A 213 0.18 -27.28 -36.48
C ASP A 213 -0.13 -27.24 -34.97
N ALA A 214 -0.11 -28.40 -34.29
CA ALA A 214 -0.24 -28.47 -32.84
C ALA A 214 0.96 -27.85 -32.09
N VAL A 215 2.19 -28.05 -32.57
CA VAL A 215 3.41 -27.40 -32.04
C VAL A 215 3.34 -25.88 -32.20
N ALA A 216 2.94 -25.39 -33.37
CA ALA A 216 2.82 -23.97 -33.65
C ALA A 216 1.75 -23.33 -32.78
N ALA A 217 0.57 -23.96 -32.67
CA ALA A 217 -0.49 -23.50 -31.77
C ALA A 217 -0.07 -23.51 -30.30
N TYR A 218 0.68 -24.53 -29.87
CA TYR A 218 1.23 -24.59 -28.51
C TYR A 218 2.20 -23.46 -28.25
N ARG A 219 3.16 -23.22 -29.15
CA ARG A 219 4.17 -22.16 -28.96
C ARG A 219 3.54 -20.78 -29.00
N GLU A 220 2.61 -20.53 -29.92
CA GLU A 220 1.84 -19.27 -29.97
C GLU A 220 1.07 -19.05 -28.66
N TRP A 221 0.32 -20.05 -28.18
CA TRP A 221 -0.37 -19.98 -26.90
C TRP A 221 0.60 -19.76 -25.73
N TYR A 222 1.70 -20.51 -25.70
CA TYR A 222 2.70 -20.43 -24.64
C TYR A 222 3.33 -19.05 -24.60
N ASP A 223 3.69 -18.48 -25.76
CA ASP A 223 4.25 -17.12 -25.92
C ASP A 223 3.25 -16.04 -25.47
N GLU A 224 1.97 -16.18 -25.81
CA GLU A 224 0.89 -15.23 -25.45
C GLU A 224 0.37 -15.35 -24.01
N THR A 225 0.67 -16.45 -23.31
CA THR A 225 0.12 -16.71 -21.96
C THR A 225 0.60 -15.68 -20.93
N TYR A 226 1.88 -15.33 -20.98
CA TYR A 226 2.47 -14.30 -20.12
C TYR A 226 3.01 -13.16 -20.98
N ALA A 227 2.62 -11.93 -20.64
CA ALA A 227 3.27 -10.75 -21.15
C ALA A 227 4.64 -10.64 -20.46
N GLU A 228 5.71 -10.89 -21.22
CA GLU A 228 7.10 -10.81 -20.75
C GLU A 228 7.87 -9.77 -21.59
N PRO A 229 8.93 -9.17 -21.04
CA PRO A 229 9.82 -8.31 -21.81
C PRO A 229 10.67 -9.14 -22.78
N GLU A 230 11.12 -8.50 -23.86
CA GLU A 230 12.22 -9.07 -24.65
C GLU A 230 13.52 -9.07 -23.83
N ALA A 231 14.54 -9.80 -24.29
CA ALA A 231 15.87 -9.75 -23.66
C ALA A 231 16.37 -8.29 -23.58
N ASP A 232 16.88 -7.87 -22.42
CA ASP A 232 17.30 -6.49 -22.10
C ASP A 232 16.16 -5.43 -22.13
N GLY A 233 14.89 -5.87 -22.12
CA GLY A 233 13.70 -5.01 -22.14
C GLY A 233 13.03 -4.79 -20.78
N ALA A 234 13.65 -5.19 -19.67
CA ALA A 234 13.15 -4.95 -18.32
C ALA A 234 13.29 -3.47 -17.95
N THR A 235 12.30 -2.93 -17.24
CA THR A 235 12.28 -1.52 -16.80
C THR A 235 12.68 -1.35 -15.33
N TRP A 236 12.65 -2.42 -14.54
CA TRP A 236 12.98 -2.41 -13.13
C TRP A 236 14.47 -2.19 -12.92
N ASP A 237 14.82 -1.23 -12.07
CA ASP A 237 16.19 -1.03 -11.60
C ASP A 237 16.34 -1.61 -10.19
N ASP A 238 17.05 -2.74 -10.08
CA ASP A 238 17.29 -3.42 -8.80
C ASP A 238 18.02 -2.55 -7.78
N ASN A 239 18.79 -1.54 -8.20
CA ASN A 239 19.49 -0.65 -7.27
C ASN A 239 18.57 0.45 -6.74
N ARG A 240 17.59 0.87 -7.52
CA ARG A 240 16.67 1.96 -7.17
C ARG A 240 15.38 1.45 -6.54
N LEU A 241 15.07 0.16 -6.74
CA LEU A 241 13.82 -0.46 -6.27
C LEU A 241 12.60 0.26 -6.86
N GLU A 242 12.70 0.63 -8.13
CA GLU A 242 11.68 1.33 -8.91
C GLU A 242 11.84 1.00 -10.40
N TYR A 243 10.78 1.22 -11.16
CA TYR A 243 10.76 1.16 -12.61
C TYR A 243 11.18 2.49 -13.22
N SER A 244 11.91 2.42 -14.34
CA SER A 244 12.23 3.58 -15.17
C SER A 244 11.98 3.29 -16.65
N PHE A 245 11.42 4.26 -17.37
CA PHE A 245 11.13 4.13 -18.81
C PHE A 245 10.86 5.49 -19.46
N ASP A 246 10.98 5.51 -20.79
CA ASP A 246 10.64 6.67 -21.62
C ASP A 246 9.52 6.33 -22.59
N ILE A 247 8.71 7.34 -22.92
CA ILE A 247 7.74 7.27 -24.01
C ILE A 247 7.88 8.48 -24.91
N SER A 248 7.36 8.39 -26.13
CA SER A 248 7.22 9.57 -26.98
C SER A 248 5.82 9.73 -27.55
N THR A 249 5.42 10.97 -27.77
CA THR A 249 4.14 11.36 -28.39
C THR A 249 4.40 12.26 -29.59
N GLY A 250 3.53 12.17 -30.60
CA GLY A 250 3.69 12.91 -31.84
C GLY A 250 4.89 12.44 -32.66
N GLY A 251 5.35 13.27 -33.61
CA GLY A 251 6.47 12.92 -34.47
C GLY A 251 7.16 14.12 -35.13
N GLY A 252 8.41 13.91 -35.55
CA GLY A 252 9.27 14.92 -36.15
C GLY A 252 9.44 16.13 -35.23
N ALA A 253 9.19 17.34 -35.75
CA ALA A 253 9.27 18.56 -34.94
C ALA A 253 8.22 18.63 -33.82
N GLN A 254 7.21 17.75 -33.83
CA GLN A 254 6.18 17.67 -32.81
C GLN A 254 6.40 16.55 -31.78
N GLU A 255 7.50 15.80 -31.87
CA GLU A 255 7.83 14.75 -30.90
C GLU A 255 8.04 15.35 -29.50
N THR A 256 7.33 14.83 -28.50
CA THR A 256 7.60 15.06 -27.07
C THR A 256 8.03 13.74 -26.44
N VAL A 257 9.19 13.71 -25.79
CA VAL A 257 9.60 12.59 -24.95
C VAL A 257 9.13 12.84 -23.52
N LEU A 258 8.53 11.84 -22.90
CA LEU A 258 8.11 11.87 -21.49
C LEU A 258 8.82 10.73 -20.77
N SER A 259 9.49 11.06 -19.68
CA SER A 259 10.29 10.13 -18.88
C SER A 259 9.59 9.89 -17.54
N ALA A 260 9.45 8.62 -17.17
CA ALA A 260 9.09 8.21 -15.82
C ALA A 260 10.36 7.66 -15.16
N SER A 261 10.97 8.47 -14.30
CA SER A 261 12.24 8.12 -13.62
C SER A 261 12.03 7.36 -12.32
N GLU A 262 10.86 7.53 -11.68
CA GLU A 262 10.53 6.98 -10.37
C GLU A 262 9.09 6.42 -10.44
N TYR A 263 8.95 5.13 -10.72
CA TYR A 263 7.66 4.43 -10.67
C TYR A 263 7.77 3.19 -9.79
N GLU A 264 7.12 3.20 -8.63
CA GLU A 264 7.26 2.11 -7.64
C GLU A 264 6.34 0.90 -7.93
N GLY A 265 5.47 0.98 -8.94
CA GLY A 265 4.45 -0.03 -9.27
C GLY A 265 3.02 0.49 -9.03
N GLY A 266 2.02 -0.29 -9.46
CA GLY A 266 0.61 0.01 -9.22
C GLY A 266 -0.08 0.73 -10.38
N ARG A 267 -0.45 2.00 -10.21
CA ARG A 267 -1.21 2.76 -11.22
C ARG A 267 -0.42 3.94 -11.74
N LEU A 268 -0.23 4.01 -13.05
CA LEU A 268 0.37 5.16 -13.70
C LEU A 268 -0.65 6.30 -13.85
N ASP A 269 -0.17 7.53 -13.79
CA ASP A 269 -0.97 8.71 -14.12
C ASP A 269 -0.06 9.82 -14.66
N TRP A 270 -0.65 10.92 -15.12
CA TRP A 270 0.07 12.03 -15.77
C TRP A 270 1.20 12.63 -14.94
N TRP A 271 1.13 12.53 -13.60
CA TRP A 271 2.12 13.08 -12.68
C TRP A 271 3.37 12.21 -12.54
N ALA A 272 3.35 10.96 -13.03
CA ALA A 272 4.51 10.08 -13.06
C ALA A 272 5.52 10.46 -14.17
N PHE A 273 5.20 11.45 -15.00
CA PHE A 273 5.95 11.80 -16.20
C PHE A 273 6.51 13.22 -16.14
N ASP A 274 7.80 13.32 -16.45
CA ASP A 274 8.49 14.57 -16.75
C ASP A 274 8.79 14.69 -18.24
N VAL A 275 8.82 15.92 -18.76
CA VAL A 275 9.11 16.17 -20.17
C VAL A 275 10.63 16.20 -20.41
N ASP A 276 11.13 15.31 -21.27
CA ASP A 276 12.48 15.40 -21.82
C ASP A 276 12.46 16.21 -23.14
N HIS A 277 13.01 17.41 -23.08
CA HIS A 277 13.02 18.36 -24.19
C HIS A 277 14.19 18.18 -25.17
N ASP A 278 15.27 17.53 -24.72
CA ASP A 278 16.48 17.31 -25.53
C ASP A 278 16.53 15.88 -26.09
N GLY A 279 15.71 14.98 -25.55
CA GLY A 279 15.52 13.61 -25.99
C GLY A 279 14.73 13.45 -27.29
N SER A 280 14.98 12.33 -27.96
CA SER A 280 14.18 11.84 -29.07
C SER A 280 14.21 10.32 -29.05
N LEU A 281 13.05 9.69 -29.21
CA LEU A 281 12.94 8.24 -29.38
C LEU A 281 12.81 7.85 -30.86
N GLU A 282 12.76 8.80 -31.79
CA GLU A 282 12.72 8.53 -33.23
C GLU A 282 14.08 8.01 -33.74
N PRO A 283 14.17 6.75 -34.24
CA PRO A 283 15.36 6.29 -34.93
C PRO A 283 15.52 7.07 -36.24
N GLY A 284 16.77 7.30 -36.66
CA GLY A 284 17.09 8.16 -37.80
C GLY A 284 16.28 7.87 -39.07
N GLY A 285 15.29 8.73 -39.36
CA GLY A 285 14.44 8.66 -40.55
C GLY A 285 13.04 8.07 -40.35
N ALA A 286 12.71 7.57 -39.16
CA ALA A 286 11.33 7.30 -38.76
C ALA A 286 10.65 8.61 -38.33
N SER A 287 9.34 8.70 -38.50
CA SER A 287 8.53 9.77 -37.92
C SER A 287 7.35 9.13 -37.21
N GLY A 288 7.08 9.57 -35.99
CA GLY A 288 5.92 9.19 -35.20
C GLY A 288 4.60 9.66 -35.82
N PRO A 289 3.48 9.38 -35.14
CA PRO A 289 2.15 9.73 -35.60
C PRO A 289 1.98 11.25 -35.75
N ALA A 290 1.12 11.64 -36.68
CA ALA A 290 0.84 13.06 -36.91
C ALA A 290 -0.07 13.64 -35.82
N SER A 291 0.27 14.83 -35.31
CA SER A 291 -0.60 15.61 -34.42
C SER A 291 -1.95 15.89 -35.06
N ARG A 292 -3.01 15.84 -34.27
CA ARG A 292 -4.40 16.11 -34.69
C ARG A 292 -4.96 17.30 -33.93
N THR A 293 -5.68 18.19 -34.60
CA THR A 293 -6.40 19.30 -33.93
C THR A 293 -7.88 18.97 -33.83
N ARG A 294 -8.46 19.17 -32.65
CA ARG A 294 -9.88 18.97 -32.37
C ARG A 294 -10.49 20.26 -31.82
N SER A 295 -11.35 20.87 -32.61
CA SER A 295 -12.15 22.01 -32.19
C SER A 295 -13.42 21.54 -31.47
N LYS A 296 -13.69 22.13 -30.30
CA LYS A 296 -14.90 21.85 -29.51
C LYS A 296 -15.57 23.15 -29.14
N ARG A 297 -16.90 23.09 -29.16
CA ARG A 297 -17.77 24.12 -28.63
C ARG A 297 -18.60 23.51 -27.50
N ARG A 298 -18.62 24.15 -26.34
CA ARG A 298 -19.24 23.64 -25.10
C ARG A 298 -19.85 24.81 -24.34
N VAL A 299 -20.93 24.55 -23.63
CA VAL A 299 -21.48 25.52 -22.68
C VAL A 299 -20.73 25.35 -21.36
N PRO A 300 -20.02 26.37 -20.86
CA PRO A 300 -19.35 26.31 -19.56
C PRO A 300 -20.38 26.06 -18.47
N THR A 301 -20.11 25.10 -17.59
CA THR A 301 -20.97 24.81 -16.45
C THR A 301 -20.29 25.33 -15.19
N PRO A 302 -20.94 26.18 -14.38
CA PRO A 302 -20.38 26.60 -13.09
C PRO A 302 -20.01 25.37 -12.26
N SER A 303 -18.77 25.32 -11.78
CA SER A 303 -18.30 24.27 -10.89
C SER A 303 -19.07 24.37 -9.57
N ARG A 304 -19.49 23.21 -9.04
CA ARG A 304 -20.19 23.11 -7.76
C ARG A 304 -19.61 21.93 -6.98
N PHE A 305 -19.50 22.10 -5.67
CA PHE A 305 -19.10 21.05 -4.73
C PHE A 305 -20.00 21.14 -3.50
N GLU A 306 -20.05 20.07 -2.70
CA GLU A 306 -20.89 20.04 -1.50
C GLU A 306 -20.38 21.02 -0.44
N GLY A 307 -21.29 21.73 0.24
CA GLY A 307 -20.95 22.80 1.19
C GLY A 307 -20.44 24.10 0.55
N MET A 308 -20.41 24.21 -0.78
CA MET A 308 -20.07 25.45 -1.47
C MET A 308 -21.06 26.57 -1.11
N PRO A 309 -20.59 27.79 -0.78
CA PRO A 309 -21.48 28.91 -0.52
C PRO A 309 -22.41 29.19 -1.69
N ALA A 310 -23.68 29.41 -1.41
CA ALA A 310 -24.64 29.69 -2.46
C ALA A 310 -24.41 31.04 -3.14
N PHE A 311 -24.68 31.10 -4.45
CA PHE A 311 -24.61 32.33 -5.27
C PHE A 311 -25.57 33.43 -4.82
N ARG A 312 -26.56 33.10 -3.98
CA ARG A 312 -27.54 34.04 -3.43
C ARG A 312 -27.36 34.15 -1.94
N TRP A 313 -27.69 35.32 -1.39
CA TRP A 313 -27.55 35.61 0.03
C TRP A 313 -28.25 34.61 0.97
N TRP A 314 -29.29 33.95 0.48
CA TRP A 314 -29.99 32.94 1.26
C TRP A 314 -30.33 31.73 0.40
N GLU A 315 -29.59 30.66 0.63
CA GLU A 315 -29.95 29.29 0.33
C GLU A 315 -29.65 28.50 1.61
N ILE A 316 -30.45 27.48 1.90
CA ILE A 316 -30.12 26.58 3.00
C ILE A 316 -29.15 25.57 2.39
N GLU A 317 -27.88 25.66 2.79
CA GLU A 317 -26.83 24.73 2.36
C GLU A 317 -27.19 23.31 2.78
N ASP A 318 -26.85 22.34 1.91
CA ASP A 318 -27.03 20.94 2.22
C ASP A 318 -25.98 20.53 3.27
N GLY A 319 -26.43 19.97 4.39
CA GLY A 319 -25.63 19.80 5.61
C GLY A 319 -24.61 18.63 5.57
N GLY A 320 -24.26 18.16 4.38
CA GLY A 320 -23.29 17.08 4.19
C GLY A 320 -21.85 17.47 4.54
N VAL A 321 -21.50 18.76 4.38
CA VAL A 321 -20.14 19.29 4.57
C VAL A 321 -20.17 20.56 5.43
N ASP A 322 -19.38 20.59 6.52
CA ASP A 322 -19.26 21.74 7.43
C ASP A 322 -17.85 22.33 7.39
N PHE A 323 -17.63 23.30 6.50
CA PHE A 323 -16.35 24.03 6.40
C PHE A 323 -16.01 24.81 7.68
N SER A 324 -16.98 25.11 8.55
CA SER A 324 -16.73 25.83 9.80
C SER A 324 -16.12 24.96 10.89
N ALA A 325 -16.22 23.64 10.75
CA ALA A 325 -15.61 22.65 11.64
C ALA A 325 -14.14 22.35 11.30
N VAL A 326 -13.64 22.82 10.15
CA VAL A 326 -12.25 22.62 9.75
C VAL A 326 -11.34 23.46 10.65
N GLU A 327 -10.65 22.79 11.58
CA GLU A 327 -9.59 23.41 12.39
C GLU A 327 -8.27 23.39 11.60
N ALA A 328 -7.75 24.59 11.30
CA ALA A 328 -6.46 24.76 10.63
C ALA A 328 -5.56 25.66 11.48
N ALA A 329 -4.34 25.18 11.77
CA ALA A 329 -3.29 26.00 12.35
C ALA A 329 -2.69 26.94 11.28
N PRO A 330 -2.05 28.07 11.66
CA PRO A 330 -1.42 28.98 10.69
C PRO A 330 -0.39 28.32 9.77
N GLU A 331 0.23 27.24 10.21
CA GLU A 331 1.18 26.41 9.49
C GLU A 331 0.53 25.38 8.54
N ASP A 332 -0.78 25.17 8.67
CA ASP A 332 -1.54 24.18 7.88
C ASP A 332 -2.01 24.77 6.54
N LEU A 333 -1.03 25.09 5.71
CA LEU A 333 -1.22 25.87 4.48
C LEU A 333 -2.20 25.19 3.50
N SER A 334 -2.20 23.86 3.43
CA SER A 334 -3.09 23.08 2.56
C SER A 334 -4.55 23.24 2.97
N ARG A 335 -4.89 23.05 4.25
CA ARG A 335 -6.25 23.28 4.74
C ARG A 335 -6.70 24.72 4.56
N LEU A 336 -5.81 25.68 4.81
CA LEU A 336 -6.11 27.11 4.61
C LEU A 336 -6.38 27.45 3.14
N LEU A 337 -5.61 26.88 2.20
CA LEU A 337 -5.84 27.05 0.76
C LEU A 337 -7.18 26.44 0.32
N THR A 338 -7.54 25.25 0.82
CA THR A 338 -8.84 24.62 0.53
C THR A 338 -9.99 25.47 1.05
N LEU A 339 -9.88 26.00 2.29
CA LEU A 339 -10.88 26.89 2.86
C LEU A 339 -11.01 28.20 2.08
N GLU A 340 -9.89 28.80 1.67
CA GLU A 340 -9.90 30.03 0.87
C GLU A 340 -10.53 29.79 -0.51
N PHE A 341 -10.15 28.71 -1.20
CA PHE A 341 -10.77 28.31 -2.47
C PHE A 341 -12.28 28.10 -2.31
N GLY A 342 -12.69 27.30 -1.33
CA GLY A 342 -14.08 26.92 -1.14
C GLY A 342 -14.98 28.07 -0.70
N LEU A 343 -14.50 28.97 0.15
CA LEU A 343 -15.30 30.04 0.75
C LEU A 343 -15.22 31.38 0.01
N VAL A 344 -14.09 31.69 -0.61
CA VAL A 344 -13.82 33.01 -1.22
C VAL A 344 -13.95 32.98 -2.73
N TYR A 345 -13.40 31.94 -3.37
CA TYR A 345 -13.27 31.91 -4.83
C TYR A 345 -14.21 30.96 -5.54
N GLY A 346 -14.92 30.07 -4.84
CA GLY A 346 -15.69 28.97 -5.44
C GLY A 346 -16.69 29.40 -6.52
N ASN A 347 -17.23 30.62 -6.45
CA ASN A 347 -18.32 31.08 -7.31
C ASN A 347 -17.91 31.41 -8.75
N ASP A 348 -16.63 31.60 -9.06
CA ASP A 348 -16.17 32.03 -10.39
C ASP A 348 -15.53 30.92 -11.22
N TRP A 349 -15.71 29.66 -10.81
CA TRP A 349 -15.13 28.50 -11.50
C TRP A 349 -16.13 27.88 -12.47
N PHE A 350 -15.65 27.54 -13.66
CA PHE A 350 -16.41 26.85 -14.68
C PHE A 350 -15.68 25.59 -15.13
N THR A 351 -16.45 24.53 -15.36
CA THR A 351 -15.96 23.29 -15.96
C THR A 351 -16.40 23.21 -17.43
N VAL A 352 -15.45 22.87 -18.30
CA VAL A 352 -15.68 22.58 -19.71
C VAL A 352 -15.24 21.15 -19.99
N PRO A 353 -16.17 20.17 -20.06
CA PRO A 353 -15.80 18.77 -20.21
C PRO A 353 -15.29 18.45 -21.62
N LEU A 354 -14.15 17.75 -21.68
CA LEU A 354 -13.47 17.34 -22.90
C LEU A 354 -13.18 15.85 -22.88
N ASP A 355 -13.75 15.12 -23.84
CA ASP A 355 -13.37 13.73 -24.08
C ASP A 355 -12.06 13.71 -24.87
N LEU A 356 -11.03 13.05 -24.35
CA LEU A 356 -9.72 12.93 -24.98
C LEU A 356 -9.36 11.43 -25.14
N PRO A 357 -8.64 11.06 -26.20
CA PRO A 357 -8.19 9.68 -26.35
C PRO A 357 -7.08 9.36 -25.33
N THR A 358 -7.11 8.16 -24.75
CA THR A 358 -5.99 7.62 -23.97
C THR A 358 -4.79 7.36 -24.89
N GLY A 359 -3.59 7.26 -24.31
CA GLY A 359 -2.35 7.17 -25.08
C GLY A 359 -2.09 8.42 -25.91
N SER A 360 -2.39 9.61 -25.38
CA SER A 360 -2.12 10.86 -26.09
C SER A 360 -1.81 12.01 -25.16
N MET A 361 -0.97 12.94 -25.64
CA MET A 361 -0.75 14.23 -25.02
C MET A 361 -1.71 15.25 -25.63
N ALA A 362 -2.46 15.95 -24.77
CA ALA A 362 -3.44 16.94 -25.17
C ALA A 362 -3.03 18.34 -24.70
N GLU A 363 -2.92 19.27 -25.64
CA GLU A 363 -2.60 20.68 -25.38
C GLU A 363 -3.74 21.58 -25.85
N VAL A 364 -4.23 22.44 -24.96
CA VAL A 364 -5.21 23.48 -25.35
C VAL A 364 -4.44 24.60 -26.03
N THR A 365 -4.67 24.78 -27.34
CA THR A 365 -3.97 25.78 -28.16
C THR A 365 -4.74 27.10 -28.30
N SER A 366 -6.04 27.07 -28.02
CA SER A 366 -6.90 28.25 -28.02
C SER A 366 -8.12 27.99 -27.13
N LEU A 367 -8.51 29.01 -26.36
CA LEU A 367 -9.77 29.05 -25.62
C LEU A 367 -10.40 30.44 -25.80
N GLU A 368 -11.57 30.48 -26.40
CA GLU A 368 -12.40 31.66 -26.58
C GLU A 368 -13.72 31.46 -25.85
N LEU A 369 -14.12 32.45 -25.03
CA LEU A 369 -15.34 32.44 -24.26
C LEU A 369 -16.29 33.51 -24.81
N GLU A 370 -17.58 33.17 -24.95
CA GLU A 370 -18.63 34.11 -25.34
C GLU A 370 -19.54 34.39 -24.14
N THR A 371 -19.84 35.66 -23.90
CA THR A 371 -20.74 36.09 -22.81
C THR A 371 -22.16 36.38 -23.30
N THR A 372 -23.13 36.50 -22.37
CA THR A 372 -24.51 36.90 -22.66
C THR A 372 -24.65 38.26 -23.38
N PHE A 373 -23.58 39.07 -23.41
CA PHE A 373 -23.55 40.37 -24.08
C PHE A 373 -22.90 40.33 -25.47
N ASP A 374 -22.65 39.14 -26.05
CA ASP A 374 -22.00 38.97 -27.36
C ASP A 374 -20.54 39.49 -27.35
N GLU A 375 -19.92 39.48 -26.17
CA GLU A 375 -18.49 39.76 -26.01
C GLU A 375 -17.71 38.46 -26.08
N THR A 376 -16.65 38.45 -26.89
CA THR A 376 -15.69 37.33 -26.98
C THR A 376 -14.44 37.66 -26.17
N VAL A 377 -14.12 36.80 -25.21
CA VAL A 377 -12.91 36.88 -24.38
C VAL A 377 -11.98 35.75 -24.80
N THR A 378 -10.80 36.08 -25.30
CA THR A 378 -9.72 35.10 -25.50
C THR A 378 -9.02 34.88 -24.16
N VAL A 379 -8.92 33.64 -23.74
CA VAL A 379 -8.22 33.25 -22.51
C VAL A 379 -6.77 32.95 -22.88
N ASP A 380 -5.85 33.74 -22.33
CA ASP A 380 -4.42 33.50 -22.44
C ASP A 380 -3.97 32.46 -21.39
N ASP A 381 -2.83 31.83 -21.64
CA ASP A 381 -2.23 30.90 -20.68
C ASP A 381 -1.92 31.57 -19.34
N ALA A 382 -2.33 30.92 -18.25
CA ALA A 382 -2.08 31.39 -16.88
C ALA A 382 -0.58 31.46 -16.54
N VAL A 383 0.23 30.57 -17.13
CA VAL A 383 1.68 30.55 -16.97
C VAL A 383 2.31 31.22 -18.18
N THR A 384 3.21 32.17 -18.02
CA THR A 384 3.95 32.76 -19.15
C THR A 384 5.44 32.58 -18.92
N ALA A 385 6.18 32.04 -19.90
CA ALA A 385 7.61 31.80 -19.75
C ALA A 385 8.38 33.09 -19.39
N GLY A 386 9.10 33.10 -18.26
CA GLY A 386 9.88 34.23 -17.75
C GLY A 386 10.50 33.98 -16.37
N ASP A 387 11.26 34.93 -15.83
CA ASP A 387 11.92 34.81 -14.50
C ASP A 387 11.03 35.21 -13.31
N ASP A 388 9.73 35.50 -13.53
CA ASP A 388 8.84 35.97 -12.46
C ASP A 388 8.21 34.78 -11.71
N PRO A 389 8.61 34.51 -10.45
CA PRO A 389 8.08 33.39 -9.68
C PRO A 389 6.58 33.52 -9.37
N THR A 390 5.97 34.70 -9.57
CA THR A 390 4.53 34.91 -9.36
C THR A 390 3.66 34.47 -10.55
N THR A 391 4.23 34.35 -11.75
CA THR A 391 3.55 33.87 -12.97
C THR A 391 4.04 32.51 -13.45
N ASN A 392 5.00 31.90 -12.73
CA ASN A 392 5.60 30.60 -13.02
C ASN A 392 5.00 29.45 -12.20
N TRP A 393 3.97 29.71 -11.39
CA TRP A 393 3.36 28.70 -10.55
C TRP A 393 2.24 27.98 -11.30
N ASN A 394 2.24 26.65 -11.25
CA ASN A 394 1.20 25.80 -11.81
C ASN A 394 1.00 24.55 -10.93
N CYS A 395 -0.21 23.99 -10.91
CA CYS A 395 -0.54 22.74 -10.20
C CYS A 395 -0.96 21.58 -11.13
N PHE A 396 -1.13 21.83 -12.43
CA PHE A 396 -1.79 20.90 -13.35
C PHE A 396 -1.08 20.81 -14.71
N SER A 397 0.25 20.92 -14.71
CA SER A 397 1.07 20.58 -15.86
C SER A 397 2.22 19.67 -15.45
N MET A 398 2.66 18.83 -16.39
CA MET A 398 3.97 18.18 -16.30
C MET A 398 5.08 19.24 -16.24
N ALA A 399 6.26 18.88 -15.74
CA ALA A 399 7.35 19.82 -15.50
C ALA A 399 7.64 20.71 -16.72
N LEU A 400 7.66 22.02 -16.50
CA LEU A 400 7.95 23.01 -17.54
C LEU A 400 9.45 23.30 -17.55
N ASP A 401 10.10 23.22 -18.72
CA ASP A 401 11.46 23.75 -18.86
C ASP A 401 11.52 25.27 -18.73
N ALA A 402 12.74 25.80 -18.65
CA ALA A 402 13.00 27.24 -18.62
C ALA A 402 12.47 27.99 -19.87
N ALA A 403 12.11 27.29 -20.95
CA ALA A 403 11.52 27.87 -22.15
C ALA A 403 9.97 27.84 -22.14
N GLY A 404 9.35 27.02 -21.28
CA GLY A 404 7.92 26.89 -21.07
C GLY A 404 7.13 26.40 -22.29
N ASN A 405 7.75 25.63 -23.18
CA ASN A 405 7.30 25.52 -24.58
C ASN A 405 6.33 24.39 -24.92
N ARG A 406 6.05 23.43 -24.02
CA ARG A 406 4.95 22.47 -24.22
C ARG A 406 4.14 22.28 -22.96
N ARG A 407 2.82 22.47 -23.10
CA ARG A 407 1.87 22.65 -22.00
C ARG A 407 0.67 21.77 -22.26
N GLY A 408 0.90 20.47 -22.17
CA GLY A 408 -0.13 19.46 -22.38
C GLY A 408 -0.27 18.57 -21.16
N LEU A 409 -1.40 17.88 -21.10
CA LEU A 409 -1.63 16.79 -20.17
C LEU A 409 -1.48 15.48 -20.95
N PHE A 410 -0.63 14.58 -20.47
CA PHE A 410 -0.56 13.24 -21.00
C PHE A 410 -1.63 12.36 -20.35
N LEU A 411 -2.40 11.63 -21.16
CA LEU A 411 -3.35 10.65 -20.68
C LEU A 411 -2.79 9.26 -21.00
N PRO A 412 -2.07 8.61 -20.06
CA PRO A 412 -1.48 7.30 -20.30
C PRO A 412 -2.57 6.24 -20.56
N PRO A 413 -2.29 5.23 -21.41
CA PRO A 413 -3.21 4.12 -21.65
C PRO A 413 -3.08 3.10 -20.51
N VAL A 414 -3.72 3.41 -19.38
CA VAL A 414 -3.58 2.68 -18.12
C VAL A 414 -4.65 1.62 -17.91
N VAL A 415 -4.34 0.65 -17.06
CA VAL A 415 -5.30 -0.37 -16.60
C VAL A 415 -6.42 0.29 -15.77
N ASP A 416 -7.67 -0.04 -16.09
CA ASP A 416 -8.85 0.43 -15.34
C ASP A 416 -9.15 -0.49 -14.15
N GLU A 417 -9.18 -1.81 -14.41
CA GLU A 417 -9.32 -2.86 -13.40
C GLU A 417 -8.35 -4.02 -13.69
N SER A 418 -7.66 -4.52 -12.66
CA SER A 418 -6.87 -5.77 -12.71
C SER A 418 -7.30 -6.73 -11.61
N LEU A 419 -7.03 -8.02 -11.83
CA LEU A 419 -7.08 -9.07 -10.82
C LEU A 419 -5.64 -9.32 -10.36
N ALA A 420 -5.33 -8.94 -9.13
CA ALA A 420 -4.07 -9.26 -8.49
C ALA A 420 -4.13 -10.65 -7.83
N GLY A 421 -3.09 -11.45 -8.04
CA GLY A 421 -2.84 -12.68 -7.28
C GLY A 421 -2.26 -12.39 -5.90
N ASP A 422 -2.10 -13.45 -5.10
CA ASP A 422 -1.37 -13.37 -3.84
C ASP A 422 0.09 -12.96 -4.09
N GLU A 423 0.69 -12.28 -3.11
CA GLU A 423 2.13 -11.99 -3.12
C GLU A 423 2.90 -13.31 -3.14
N VAL A 424 3.72 -13.51 -4.18
CA VAL A 424 4.53 -14.73 -4.34
C VAL A 424 5.92 -14.55 -3.78
N GLU A 425 6.41 -13.31 -3.67
CA GLU A 425 7.70 -12.98 -3.09
C GLU A 425 7.65 -11.59 -2.45
N SER A 426 8.35 -11.41 -1.33
CA SER A 426 8.52 -10.11 -0.67
C SER A 426 9.84 -10.03 0.06
N VAL A 427 10.48 -8.87 -0.10
CA VAL A 427 11.75 -8.52 0.52
C VAL A 427 11.61 -7.20 1.24
N ALA A 428 11.95 -7.20 2.53
CA ALA A 428 11.90 -6.03 3.37
C ALA A 428 13.32 -5.44 3.52
N PHE A 429 13.47 -4.18 3.14
CA PHE A 429 14.69 -3.40 3.25
C PHE A 429 14.60 -2.48 4.47
N GLY A 430 15.56 -2.56 5.38
CA GLY A 430 15.54 -1.74 6.58
C GLY A 430 16.92 -1.47 7.16
N ARG A 431 16.98 -0.56 8.13
CA ARG A 431 18.22 -0.19 8.82
C ARG A 431 18.15 -0.70 10.26
N ASP A 432 19.14 -1.49 10.66
CA ASP A 432 19.30 -1.92 12.04
C ASP A 432 20.27 -0.96 12.75
N GLU A 433 19.71 -0.06 13.57
CA GLU A 433 20.50 0.93 14.32
C GLU A 433 21.36 0.28 15.42
N VAL A 434 21.00 -0.91 15.90
CA VAL A 434 21.73 -1.62 16.96
C VAL A 434 22.96 -2.32 16.38
N ALA A 435 22.80 -3.02 15.26
CA ALA A 435 23.89 -3.66 14.53
C ALA A 435 24.71 -2.68 13.67
N ASN A 436 24.17 -1.49 13.40
CA ASN A 436 24.74 -0.49 12.48
C ASN A 436 24.99 -1.07 11.07
N VAL A 437 24.02 -1.84 10.58
CA VAL A 437 24.00 -2.56 9.31
C VAL A 437 22.61 -2.38 8.67
N GLY A 438 22.54 -2.25 7.34
CA GLY A 438 21.27 -2.36 6.62
C GLY A 438 20.94 -3.83 6.37
N TRP A 439 19.67 -4.18 6.25
CA TRP A 439 19.24 -5.54 5.96
C TRP A 439 18.27 -5.55 4.79
N ALA A 440 18.44 -6.54 3.92
CA ALA A 440 17.39 -7.05 3.07
C ALA A 440 16.93 -8.39 3.64
N VAL A 441 15.64 -8.54 3.92
CA VAL A 441 15.07 -9.73 4.55
C VAL A 441 14.07 -10.34 3.58
N GLU A 442 14.33 -11.54 3.08
CA GLU A 442 13.32 -12.31 2.35
C GLU A 442 12.24 -12.74 3.36
N GLU A 443 11.06 -12.16 3.27
CA GLU A 443 9.89 -12.52 4.08
C GLU A 443 9.14 -13.68 3.42
N THR A 444 8.92 -13.56 2.11
CA THR A 444 8.22 -14.55 1.27
C THR A 444 9.05 -14.81 0.01
N VAL A 445 9.11 -16.06 -0.46
CA VAL A 445 9.69 -16.40 -1.78
C VAL A 445 8.76 -17.32 -2.57
N GLU A 446 8.84 -17.26 -3.90
CA GLU A 446 8.02 -18.12 -4.75
C GLU A 446 8.51 -19.57 -4.64
N GLY A 447 7.62 -20.47 -4.25
CA GLY A 447 7.86 -21.90 -4.23
C GLY A 447 7.87 -22.49 -5.63
N THR A 448 8.40 -23.70 -5.75
CA THR A 448 8.51 -24.39 -7.04
C THR A 448 7.17 -24.81 -7.65
N VAL A 449 6.03 -24.62 -6.97
CA VAL A 449 4.69 -24.77 -7.58
C VAL A 449 3.93 -23.45 -7.71
N GLY A 450 4.63 -22.32 -7.61
CA GLY A 450 4.10 -20.95 -7.78
C GLY A 450 3.37 -20.37 -6.58
N GLN A 451 3.58 -20.95 -5.39
CA GLN A 451 2.94 -20.55 -4.14
C GLN A 451 3.92 -19.78 -3.24
N ALA A 452 3.40 -18.83 -2.46
CA ALA A 452 4.16 -18.15 -1.43
C ALA A 452 4.75 -19.12 -0.40
N ARG A 453 6.04 -18.95 -0.08
CA ARG A 453 6.72 -19.64 1.03
C ARG A 453 7.19 -18.63 2.05
N ASP A 454 6.67 -18.75 3.26
CA ASP A 454 7.08 -17.94 4.41
C ASP A 454 8.48 -18.34 4.88
N ARG A 455 9.46 -17.47 4.59
CA ARG A 455 10.86 -17.67 4.95
C ARG A 455 11.12 -17.44 6.43
N GLN A 456 10.35 -16.57 7.10
CA GLN A 456 10.52 -16.32 8.53
C GLN A 456 10.21 -17.58 9.33
N THR A 457 9.12 -18.27 9.01
CA THR A 457 8.76 -19.54 9.66
C THR A 457 9.75 -20.66 9.31
N GLU A 458 10.20 -20.75 8.07
CA GLU A 458 11.16 -21.78 7.64
C GLU A 458 12.51 -21.65 8.36
N THR A 459 13.06 -20.44 8.49
CA THR A 459 14.35 -20.21 9.17
C THR A 459 14.23 -20.17 10.68
N ALA A 460 13.06 -19.89 11.26
CA ALA A 460 12.83 -20.04 12.70
C ALA A 460 12.84 -21.52 13.15
N ILE A 461 12.43 -22.44 12.27
CA ILE A 461 12.38 -23.89 12.54
C ILE A 461 13.72 -24.57 12.21
N GLY A 462 14.47 -24.04 11.23
CA GLY A 462 15.79 -24.52 10.83
C GLY A 462 16.92 -23.89 11.65
N ASP A 463 17.66 -24.72 12.36
CA ASP A 463 18.91 -24.38 13.07
C ASP A 463 18.79 -23.68 14.44
N GLY A 464 18.47 -24.51 15.43
CA GLY A 464 19.21 -24.53 16.69
C GLY A 464 20.68 -25.00 16.54
N GLN A 465 21.34 -24.69 15.43
CA GLN A 465 22.80 -24.85 15.29
C GLN A 465 23.46 -23.59 15.81
N SER A 466 23.50 -23.46 17.13
CA SER A 466 24.32 -22.45 17.78
C SER A 466 25.76 -22.58 17.28
N THR A 467 26.39 -21.47 16.89
CA THR A 467 27.82 -21.42 16.58
C THR A 467 28.60 -22.22 17.64
N PRO A 468 29.32 -23.29 17.28
CA PRO A 468 30.02 -24.11 18.27
C PRO A 468 31.09 -23.27 18.96
N VAL A 469 30.83 -22.89 20.21
CA VAL A 469 31.80 -22.13 20.98
C VAL A 469 32.91 -23.06 21.44
N ALA A 470 34.16 -22.74 21.11
CA ALA A 470 35.31 -23.54 21.51
C ALA A 470 35.45 -23.56 23.05
N THR A 471 35.12 -24.69 23.67
CA THR A 471 35.17 -24.84 25.13
C THR A 471 36.16 -25.92 25.56
N SER A 472 36.89 -25.67 26.66
CA SER A 472 37.45 -26.78 27.45
C SER A 472 36.35 -27.30 28.38
N ASP A 473 36.31 -28.62 28.64
CA ASP A 473 35.32 -29.31 29.52
C ASP A 473 35.13 -28.71 30.95
N ALA A 474 35.93 -27.72 31.34
CA ALA A 474 35.92 -27.06 32.64
C ALA A 474 35.60 -25.55 32.59
N ALA A 475 35.17 -24.99 31.45
CA ALA A 475 34.89 -23.57 31.32
C ALA A 475 33.48 -23.22 31.83
N ASP A 476 33.39 -22.22 32.73
CA ASP A 476 32.10 -21.70 33.26
C ASP A 476 31.38 -20.76 32.29
N VAL A 477 32.12 -20.17 31.36
CA VAL A 477 31.64 -19.27 30.31
C VAL A 477 32.42 -19.54 29.03
N ALA A 478 31.76 -19.34 27.90
CA ALA A 478 32.32 -19.48 26.58
C ALA A 478 32.14 -18.14 25.86
N TYR A 479 33.15 -17.72 25.12
CA TYR A 479 33.10 -16.46 24.39
C TYR A 479 32.61 -16.73 22.97
N GLN A 480 31.43 -16.17 22.65
CA GLN A 480 30.84 -16.19 21.32
C GLN A 480 31.17 -14.87 20.63
N LEU A 481 31.91 -14.95 19.52
CA LEU A 481 32.33 -13.76 18.77
C LEU A 481 31.15 -13.03 18.12
N SER A 482 30.18 -13.78 17.60
CA SER A 482 28.95 -13.26 17.00
C SER A 482 27.79 -14.25 17.18
N THR A 483 26.58 -13.75 17.31
CA THR A 483 25.36 -14.56 17.19
C THR A 483 25.11 -14.95 15.72
N ASP A 484 24.35 -16.03 15.52
CA ASP A 484 23.92 -16.45 14.19
C ASP A 484 22.72 -15.59 13.76
N VAL A 485 22.66 -15.24 12.47
CA VAL A 485 21.55 -14.51 11.86
C VAL A 485 20.78 -15.49 10.96
N PRO A 486 19.43 -15.43 10.93
CA PRO A 486 18.65 -16.33 10.08
C PRO A 486 19.07 -16.26 8.60
N ALA A 487 19.05 -17.41 7.92
CA ALA A 487 19.58 -17.54 6.55
C ALA A 487 18.83 -16.73 5.48
N ASN A 488 17.68 -16.13 5.81
CA ASN A 488 16.89 -15.26 4.94
C ASN A 488 17.21 -13.75 5.12
N TRP A 489 18.23 -13.41 5.92
CA TRP A 489 18.69 -12.04 6.13
C TRP A 489 20.02 -11.78 5.42
N PHE A 490 20.02 -10.76 4.57
CA PHE A 490 21.15 -10.39 3.73
C PHE A 490 21.67 -9.00 4.14
N PRO A 491 22.94 -8.88 4.55
CA PRO A 491 23.47 -7.61 5.04
C PRO A 491 23.66 -6.63 3.88
N LEU A 492 23.30 -5.37 4.09
CA LEU A 492 23.55 -4.25 3.21
C LEU A 492 24.58 -3.33 3.87
N LEU A 493 25.78 -3.26 3.29
CA LEU A 493 26.92 -2.58 3.88
C LEU A 493 27.14 -1.21 3.20
N PRO A 494 27.34 -0.14 3.99
CA PRO A 494 27.53 1.18 3.42
C PRO A 494 28.89 1.29 2.72
N ARG A 495 28.86 1.58 1.42
CA ARG A 495 30.01 1.89 0.58
C ARG A 495 29.91 3.34 0.11
N ARG A 496 30.92 4.12 0.46
CA ARG A 496 31.01 5.51 0.00
C ARG A 496 31.51 5.55 -1.45
N VAL A 497 30.65 5.99 -2.36
CA VAL A 497 31.01 6.19 -3.77
C VAL A 497 31.65 7.58 -3.96
N SER A 498 31.10 8.60 -3.31
CA SER A 498 31.48 9.99 -3.50
C SER A 498 31.29 10.83 -2.21
N LEU A 499 31.54 12.14 -2.26
CA LEU A 499 31.36 13.02 -1.11
C LEU A 499 29.88 13.39 -0.95
N GLY A 500 29.11 12.53 -0.28
CA GLY A 500 27.67 12.70 -0.08
C GLY A 500 26.88 11.48 -0.55
N ASP A 501 27.45 10.73 -1.51
CA ASP A 501 26.80 9.56 -2.08
C ASP A 501 27.29 8.28 -1.40
N VAL A 502 26.35 7.57 -0.78
CA VAL A 502 26.55 6.29 -0.10
C VAL A 502 25.61 5.28 -0.72
N THR A 503 26.13 4.10 -1.07
CA THR A 503 25.33 2.94 -1.44
C THR A 503 25.35 1.92 -0.31
N LEU A 504 24.29 1.16 -0.17
CA LEU A 504 24.16 0.00 0.69
C LEU A 504 24.29 -1.22 -0.21
N ASP A 505 25.46 -1.84 -0.24
CA ASP A 505 25.69 -2.98 -1.11
C ASP A 505 25.47 -4.30 -0.39
N ARG A 506 24.93 -5.26 -1.12
CA ARG A 506 24.73 -6.61 -0.61
C ARG A 506 26.06 -7.25 -0.24
N GLY A 507 26.23 -7.51 1.04
CA GLY A 507 27.32 -8.29 1.61
C GLY A 507 26.96 -9.77 1.67
N ARG A 508 27.92 -10.58 2.12
CA ARG A 508 27.71 -11.99 2.47
C ARG A 508 28.09 -12.19 3.93
N LEU A 509 27.23 -12.87 4.69
CA LEU A 509 27.60 -13.39 6.00
C LEU A 509 28.50 -14.61 5.79
N PHE A 510 29.50 -14.78 6.65
CA PHE A 510 30.34 -15.98 6.67
C PHE A 510 29.94 -16.79 7.89
N ASP A 511 29.51 -18.03 7.67
CA ASP A 511 29.35 -19.01 8.73
C ASP A 511 30.66 -19.82 8.90
N GLY A 512 30.73 -20.64 9.95
CA GLY A 512 31.91 -21.45 10.26
C GLY A 512 32.29 -22.49 9.19
N ASP A 513 31.40 -22.76 8.22
CA ASP A 513 31.55 -23.77 7.16
C ASP A 513 31.62 -23.16 5.74
N GLY A 514 31.39 -21.85 5.57
CA GLY A 514 31.36 -21.19 4.25
C GLY A 514 30.70 -19.80 4.24
N ALA A 515 30.32 -19.34 3.04
CA ALA A 515 29.46 -18.17 2.89
C ALA A 515 28.00 -18.60 3.11
N ALA A 516 27.20 -17.73 3.73
CA ALA A 516 25.75 -17.91 3.87
C ALA A 516 25.06 -18.16 2.52
N ALA A 517 23.91 -18.82 2.56
CA ALA A 517 23.12 -19.18 1.39
C ALA A 517 22.86 -17.96 0.48
N ASP A 518 22.86 -18.17 -0.83
CA ASP A 518 22.40 -17.17 -1.79
C ASP A 518 20.87 -17.00 -1.64
N PRO A 519 20.33 -15.80 -1.93
CA PRO A 519 18.89 -15.58 -1.90
C PRO A 519 18.15 -16.54 -2.82
N LEU A 520 16.91 -16.86 -2.44
CA LEU A 520 16.06 -17.81 -3.13
C LEU A 520 15.08 -17.13 -4.09
N GLY A 521 14.75 -15.86 -3.85
CA GLY A 521 13.85 -15.07 -4.68
C GLY A 521 14.54 -14.33 -5.85
N GLU A 522 13.74 -13.61 -6.64
CA GLU A 522 14.17 -12.84 -7.83
C GLU A 522 14.41 -11.35 -7.53
N VAL A 523 13.96 -10.83 -6.38
CA VAL A 523 14.11 -9.42 -6.00
C VAL A 523 15.55 -9.07 -5.60
N LEU A 524 16.29 -10.04 -5.03
CA LEU A 524 17.67 -9.82 -4.57
C LEU A 524 18.70 -10.34 -5.56
N THR A 525 19.53 -9.44 -6.07
CA THR A 525 20.61 -9.79 -7.03
C THR A 525 22.00 -9.77 -6.40
N ASP A 526 22.91 -10.57 -6.94
CA ASP A 526 24.23 -10.86 -6.33
C ASP A 526 25.10 -9.63 -6.03
N ASP A 527 25.01 -8.60 -6.86
CA ASP A 527 25.84 -7.39 -6.82
C ASP A 527 25.03 -6.11 -6.55
N GLN A 528 23.83 -6.24 -5.95
CA GLN A 528 22.91 -5.13 -5.70
C GLN A 528 23.56 -4.04 -4.83
N ALA A 529 23.47 -2.78 -5.28
CA ALA A 529 24.07 -1.61 -4.64
C ALA A 529 23.07 -0.45 -4.58
N ILE A 530 22.31 -0.42 -3.49
CA ILE A 530 21.14 0.45 -3.34
C ILE A 530 21.57 1.82 -2.78
N PRO A 531 21.24 2.97 -3.40
CA PRO A 531 21.50 4.27 -2.80
C PRO A 531 20.90 4.36 -1.40
N GLU A 532 21.64 4.94 -0.43
CA GLU A 532 21.19 4.97 0.97
C GLU A 532 19.80 5.62 1.13
N ASP A 533 19.49 6.61 0.31
CA ASP A 533 18.21 7.32 0.27
C ASP A 533 17.01 6.45 -0.13
N GLU A 534 17.20 5.33 -0.83
CA GLU A 534 16.11 4.40 -1.18
C GLU A 534 15.61 3.58 0.02
N VAL A 535 16.40 3.49 1.09
CA VAL A 535 16.01 2.77 2.32
C VAL A 535 15.69 3.81 3.39
N PRO A 536 14.43 4.28 3.51
CA PRO A 536 14.06 5.28 4.50
C PRO A 536 14.14 4.68 5.92
N ARG A 537 13.99 5.54 6.94
CA ARG A 537 14.03 5.09 8.35
C ARG A 537 12.91 4.11 8.71
N GLY A 538 11.76 4.21 8.04
CA GLY A 538 10.67 3.25 8.22
C GLY A 538 10.99 1.87 7.65
N GLY A 539 11.88 1.82 6.65
CA GLY A 539 12.05 0.67 5.77
C GLY A 539 11.27 0.83 4.46
N LYS A 540 11.58 -0.04 3.50
CA LYS A 540 10.90 -0.16 2.20
C LYS A 540 10.66 -1.65 1.96
N ARG A 541 9.49 -2.03 1.49
CA ARG A 541 9.17 -3.42 1.12
C ARG A 541 9.00 -3.48 -0.39
N VAL A 542 9.61 -4.46 -1.03
CA VAL A 542 9.36 -4.79 -2.44
C VAL A 542 8.64 -6.13 -2.48
N SER A 543 7.47 -6.15 -3.09
CA SER A 543 6.64 -7.34 -3.29
C SER A 543 6.55 -7.67 -4.76
N ARG A 544 6.37 -8.95 -5.10
CA ARG A 544 6.15 -9.44 -6.46
C ARG A 544 4.86 -10.23 -6.52
N ARG A 545 4.02 -9.94 -7.53
CA ARG A 545 2.71 -10.56 -7.73
C ARG A 545 2.38 -10.76 -9.21
N TYR A 546 1.51 -11.73 -9.48
CA TYR A 546 0.94 -11.89 -10.82
C TYR A 546 -0.33 -11.05 -10.96
N GLU A 547 -0.46 -10.33 -12.07
CA GLU A 547 -1.60 -9.49 -12.39
C GLU A 547 -2.25 -9.90 -13.70
N TYR A 548 -3.58 -9.84 -13.74
CA TYR A 548 -4.37 -10.17 -14.91
C TYR A 548 -5.34 -9.03 -15.24
N THR A 549 -5.37 -8.61 -16.50
CA THR A 549 -6.40 -7.69 -16.99
C THR A 549 -6.91 -8.11 -18.37
N ARG A 550 -8.09 -7.61 -18.71
CA ARG A 550 -8.64 -7.71 -20.07
C ARG A 550 -8.64 -6.34 -20.70
N TRP A 551 -7.94 -6.20 -21.82
CA TRP A 551 -7.80 -4.92 -22.47
C TRP A 551 -9.02 -4.52 -23.30
N THR A 552 -9.01 -3.30 -23.79
CA THR A 552 -10.11 -2.69 -24.55
C THR A 552 -10.39 -3.38 -25.89
N ASP A 553 -9.42 -4.12 -26.45
CA ASP A 553 -9.59 -4.99 -27.62
C ASP A 553 -10.16 -6.38 -27.28
N GLY A 554 -10.29 -6.68 -25.99
CA GLY A 554 -10.77 -7.94 -25.44
C GLY A 554 -9.71 -9.02 -25.29
N ARG A 555 -8.43 -8.75 -25.58
CA ARG A 555 -7.30 -9.65 -25.26
C ARG A 555 -7.04 -9.67 -23.76
N ALA A 556 -6.49 -10.78 -23.29
CA ALA A 556 -6.08 -10.96 -21.92
C ALA A 556 -4.58 -10.69 -21.80
N HIS A 557 -4.18 -10.01 -20.73
CA HIS A 557 -2.78 -9.81 -20.37
C HIS A 557 -2.58 -10.34 -18.96
N LEU A 558 -1.62 -11.25 -18.80
CA LEU A 558 -1.15 -11.79 -17.53
C LEU A 558 0.34 -11.47 -17.42
N TRP A 559 0.77 -10.77 -16.37
CA TRP A 559 2.18 -10.46 -16.15
C TRP A 559 2.55 -10.68 -14.69
N SER A 560 3.85 -10.77 -14.42
CA SER A 560 4.40 -10.58 -13.07
C SER A 560 4.91 -9.15 -12.98
N GLY A 561 4.60 -8.47 -11.88
CA GLY A 561 5.07 -7.13 -11.56
C GLY A 561 5.54 -7.03 -10.12
N ARG A 562 6.37 -6.03 -9.85
CA ARG A 562 6.86 -5.63 -8.54
C ARG A 562 6.12 -4.39 -8.06
N ASP A 563 5.98 -4.26 -6.76
CA ASP A 563 5.42 -3.10 -6.09
C ASP A 563 6.32 -2.76 -4.90
N ALA A 564 6.73 -1.50 -4.79
CA ALA A 564 7.57 -1.02 -3.70
C ALA A 564 6.80 -0.02 -2.83
N ASP A 565 6.72 -0.30 -1.53
CA ASP A 565 5.99 0.53 -0.58
C ASP A 565 6.89 0.94 0.60
N ALA A 566 6.76 2.19 1.01
CA ALA A 566 7.44 2.71 2.19
C ALA A 566 6.62 2.40 3.46
N GLY A 567 7.07 1.44 4.25
CA GLY A 567 6.35 0.96 5.42
C GLY A 567 7.27 0.53 6.56
N ARG A 568 6.71 0.32 7.75
CA ARG A 568 7.47 -0.11 8.93
C ARG A 568 7.94 -1.56 8.77
N VAL A 569 9.24 -1.74 8.57
CA VAL A 569 9.90 -3.05 8.48
C VAL A 569 10.49 -3.43 9.83
N THR A 570 10.41 -4.71 10.21
CA THR A 570 11.12 -5.23 11.38
C THR A 570 12.59 -5.48 11.03
N THR A 571 13.50 -4.88 11.77
CA THR A 571 14.95 -4.92 11.48
C THR A 571 15.78 -5.53 12.63
N ASP A 572 15.15 -6.21 13.58
CA ASP A 572 15.88 -6.88 14.66
C ASP A 572 16.47 -8.20 14.17
N SER A 573 17.74 -8.14 13.73
CA SER A 573 18.48 -9.28 13.22
C SER A 573 18.93 -10.26 14.31
N GLY A 574 18.84 -9.87 15.59
CA GLY A 574 19.49 -10.60 16.68
C GLY A 574 21.03 -10.61 16.60
N LEU A 575 21.65 -9.87 15.65
CA LEU A 575 23.09 -9.83 15.47
C LEU A 575 23.75 -9.05 16.63
N ALA A 576 24.54 -9.75 17.42
CA ALA A 576 25.34 -9.19 18.50
C ALA A 576 26.75 -9.76 18.45
N PHE A 577 27.74 -8.92 18.77
CA PHE A 577 29.14 -9.32 18.84
C PHE A 577 29.62 -9.43 20.29
N ASP A 578 30.73 -10.14 20.49
CA ASP A 578 31.47 -10.19 21.77
C ASP A 578 30.64 -10.68 22.97
N GLN A 579 29.83 -11.72 22.78
CA GLN A 579 28.94 -12.27 23.79
C GLN A 579 29.66 -13.28 24.70
N LEU A 580 29.27 -13.31 25.98
CA LEU A 580 29.67 -14.36 26.92
C LEU A 580 28.46 -15.28 27.16
N VAL A 581 28.57 -16.55 26.78
CA VAL A 581 27.49 -17.55 26.85
C VAL A 581 27.87 -18.72 27.76
N ASP A 582 26.89 -19.39 28.39
CA ASP A 582 27.14 -20.59 29.20
C ASP A 582 27.19 -21.85 28.29
N PRO A 583 28.33 -22.54 28.19
CA PRO A 583 28.48 -23.68 27.27
C PRO A 583 27.72 -24.95 27.70
N ARG A 584 27.04 -24.97 28.85
CA ARG A 584 26.38 -26.18 29.39
C ARG A 584 24.97 -26.44 28.84
N VAL A 585 24.48 -25.60 27.92
CA VAL A 585 23.06 -25.62 27.50
C VAL A 585 22.81 -26.48 26.24
N VAL A 586 23.82 -27.09 25.63
CA VAL A 586 23.62 -27.82 24.36
C VAL A 586 23.22 -29.29 24.57
N GLY A 587 21.93 -29.59 24.36
CA GLY A 587 21.47 -30.90 23.87
C GLY A 587 20.91 -31.90 24.87
N GLU A 588 19.81 -31.59 25.54
CA GLU A 588 18.68 -32.50 25.78
C GLU A 588 17.44 -31.62 26.02
N GLU A 589 16.32 -31.88 25.35
CA GLU A 589 15.04 -31.44 25.90
C GLU A 589 14.85 -32.15 27.26
N SER A 590 15.15 -31.45 28.33
CA SER A 590 14.68 -31.68 29.69
C SER A 590 14.90 -30.40 30.51
N PRO A 591 13.99 -30.12 31.46
CA PRO A 591 13.58 -28.77 31.82
C PRO A 591 14.70 -28.04 32.55
N VAL A 592 15.01 -26.84 32.10
CA VAL A 592 15.86 -25.86 32.77
C VAL A 592 14.92 -24.65 32.88
N ASP A 593 14.21 -24.42 33.99
CA ASP A 593 14.73 -23.93 35.27
C ASP A 593 15.89 -22.94 35.04
N GLU A 594 15.49 -21.71 34.68
CA GLU A 594 16.31 -20.54 34.43
C GLU A 594 17.42 -20.35 35.50
N PRO A 595 18.65 -19.97 35.09
CA PRO A 595 19.76 -19.74 36.02
C PRO A 595 19.51 -18.50 36.88
N GLU A 596 19.65 -18.67 38.20
CA GLU A 596 19.47 -17.61 39.20
C GLU A 596 20.38 -16.39 38.94
N PRO A 597 19.81 -15.16 38.92
CA PRO A 597 20.61 -13.94 39.01
C PRO A 597 21.22 -13.78 40.42
N TYR A 598 22.53 -13.48 40.48
CA TYR A 598 23.23 -12.99 41.68
C TYR A 598 22.51 -11.80 42.34
N PRO A 599 22.91 -11.46 43.59
CA PRO A 599 22.54 -12.13 44.83
C PRO A 599 21.08 -11.83 45.20
N THR A 600 20.55 -12.54 46.19
CA THR A 600 19.34 -12.17 46.93
C THR A 600 19.48 -10.79 47.59
N GLY A 601 19.33 -9.72 46.83
CA GLY A 601 18.30 -8.77 47.16
C GLY A 601 17.16 -9.12 46.24
N ASP A 602 16.04 -9.62 46.77
CA ASP A 602 14.78 -9.39 46.09
C ASP A 602 14.81 -7.94 45.59
N PRO A 603 14.48 -7.61 44.32
CA PRO A 603 13.84 -6.32 44.13
C PRO A 603 12.64 -6.44 45.04
N VAL A 604 12.72 -5.85 46.23
CA VAL A 604 11.56 -5.67 47.07
C VAL A 604 10.76 -4.66 46.24
N PRO A 605 9.71 -5.02 45.47
CA PRO A 605 8.78 -4.01 45.00
C PRO A 605 8.33 -3.32 46.28
N PRO A 606 8.61 -2.02 46.54
CA PRO A 606 8.88 -1.50 47.88
C PRO A 606 7.81 -1.85 48.93
N THR A 607 7.87 -3.09 49.44
CA THR A 607 6.76 -3.95 49.90
C THR A 607 5.34 -3.60 49.44
N GLY A 608 5.26 -2.94 48.28
CA GLY A 608 4.15 -2.24 47.69
C GLY A 608 4.13 -2.59 46.22
N ARG A 609 3.10 -3.28 45.78
CA ARG A 609 2.91 -3.63 44.36
C ARG A 609 2.20 -2.45 43.72
N LEU A 610 2.89 -1.65 42.92
CA LEU A 610 2.22 -0.61 42.15
C LEU A 610 1.40 -1.28 41.03
N VAL A 611 0.12 -0.94 40.94
CA VAL A 611 -0.75 -1.41 39.86
C VAL A 611 -1.46 -0.22 39.22
N LEU A 612 -1.71 -0.29 37.90
CA LEU A 612 -2.60 0.64 37.23
C LEU A 612 -4.03 0.29 37.62
N ALA A 613 -4.68 1.19 38.36
CA ALA A 613 -5.98 0.96 38.97
C ALA A 613 -7.15 1.52 38.14
N ASP A 614 -6.91 2.59 37.38
CA ASP A 614 -7.90 3.26 36.53
C ASP A 614 -7.17 4.13 35.50
N VAL A 615 -7.72 4.23 34.30
CA VAL A 615 -7.28 5.17 33.26
C VAL A 615 -8.51 5.86 32.71
N VAL A 616 -8.47 7.19 32.64
CA VAL A 616 -9.49 7.99 31.98
C VAL A 616 -8.79 8.83 30.92
N ALA A 617 -8.90 8.37 29.67
CA ALA A 617 -8.46 9.08 28.46
C ALA A 617 -9.60 9.95 27.89
N ASP A 618 -10.85 9.47 27.87
CA ASP A 618 -12.01 10.25 27.42
C ASP A 618 -12.48 11.28 28.47
N THR A 619 -12.75 12.50 28.01
CA THR A 619 -13.38 13.56 28.81
C THR A 619 -14.45 14.30 27.98
N PRO A 620 -15.75 13.97 28.10
CA PRO A 620 -16.78 14.64 27.30
C PRO A 620 -16.86 16.15 27.57
N GLY A 621 -16.77 16.97 26.52
CA GLY A 621 -16.85 18.45 26.55
C GLY A 621 -15.67 19.16 25.87
N GLU A 622 -15.70 20.50 25.79
CA GLU A 622 -14.70 21.31 25.05
C GLU A 622 -13.24 21.05 25.50
N PRO A 623 -12.26 20.98 24.56
CA PRO A 623 -10.95 20.32 24.78
C PRO A 623 -10.06 20.91 25.89
N ARG A 624 -10.20 22.22 26.20
CA ARG A 624 -9.28 22.93 27.10
C ARG A 624 -9.70 22.94 28.57
N GLU A 625 -10.98 22.68 28.90
CA GLU A 625 -11.45 22.71 30.30
C GLU A 625 -11.38 21.33 30.99
N ASN A 626 -10.96 20.29 30.26
CA ASN A 626 -11.10 18.90 30.68
C ASN A 626 -9.79 18.14 30.95
N LEU A 627 -8.61 18.71 30.69
CA LEU A 627 -7.31 18.04 30.93
C LEU A 627 -7.08 17.66 32.40
N THR A 628 -7.79 18.25 33.36
CA THR A 628 -7.74 17.83 34.78
C THR A 628 -8.55 16.56 35.06
N ARG A 629 -9.42 16.12 34.14
CA ARG A 629 -10.20 14.88 34.22
C ARG A 629 -9.47 13.69 33.59
N GLU A 630 -8.69 13.95 32.54
CA GLU A 630 -7.75 13.00 31.94
C GLU A 630 -6.69 12.62 32.97
N ARG A 631 -6.60 11.33 33.29
CA ARG A 631 -5.78 10.84 34.40
C ARG A 631 -5.45 9.36 34.31
N VAL A 632 -4.35 8.99 34.94
CA VAL A 632 -4.04 7.61 35.34
C VAL A 632 -4.04 7.53 36.86
N VAL A 633 -4.55 6.42 37.40
CA VAL A 633 -4.60 6.17 38.84
C VAL A 633 -3.77 4.94 39.13
N PHE A 634 -2.83 5.08 40.06
CA PHE A 634 -2.02 3.98 40.55
C PHE A 634 -2.45 3.60 41.96
N GLU A 635 -2.45 2.31 42.28
CA GLU A 635 -2.69 1.80 43.62
C GLU A 635 -1.47 1.05 44.13
N ASN A 636 -1.12 1.28 45.40
CA ASN A 636 -0.20 0.39 46.10
C ASN A 636 -0.98 -0.84 46.61
N ALA A 637 -0.98 -1.91 45.83
CA ALA A 637 -1.59 -3.19 46.15
C ALA A 637 -0.76 -4.07 47.11
N GLY A 638 0.38 -3.59 47.61
CA GLY A 638 1.20 -4.32 48.58
C GLY A 638 0.97 -3.91 50.05
N GLY A 639 1.70 -4.55 50.95
CA GLY A 639 1.51 -4.48 52.40
C GLY A 639 2.24 -3.35 53.12
N ASP A 640 3.28 -2.76 52.52
CA ASP A 640 4.02 -1.63 53.09
C ASP A 640 3.96 -0.39 52.19
N ARG A 641 4.46 0.72 52.73
CA ARG A 641 4.42 2.02 52.06
C ARG A 641 5.47 2.10 50.93
N LEU A 642 5.01 2.48 49.75
CA LEU A 642 5.80 2.69 48.55
C LEU A 642 6.36 4.11 48.51
N GLN A 643 7.69 4.29 48.42
CA GLN A 643 8.31 5.59 48.16
C GLN A 643 8.46 5.75 46.65
N ILE A 644 7.78 6.71 46.05
CA ILE A 644 7.75 6.92 44.59
C ILE A 644 8.43 8.22 44.17
N GLY A 645 9.06 8.94 45.09
CA GLY A 645 9.76 10.18 44.77
C GLY A 645 10.90 9.94 43.78
N GLY A 646 10.88 10.66 42.65
CA GLY A 646 11.83 10.48 41.55
C GLY A 646 11.45 9.40 40.53
N TRP A 647 10.37 8.65 40.73
CA TRP A 647 9.84 7.71 39.73
C TRP A 647 9.24 8.47 38.55
N GLN A 648 9.30 7.88 37.36
CA GLN A 648 8.76 8.47 36.14
C GLN A 648 7.58 7.69 35.60
N VAL A 649 6.61 8.39 35.00
CA VAL A 649 5.47 7.82 34.27
C VAL A 649 5.55 8.34 32.85
N ALA A 650 5.46 7.45 31.85
CA ALA A 650 5.51 7.78 30.44
C ALA A 650 4.38 7.11 29.65
N ASP A 651 3.97 7.76 28.56
CA ASP A 651 3.11 7.19 27.50
C ASP A 651 3.95 6.58 26.37
N ALA A 652 3.29 5.94 25.39
CA ALA A 652 3.99 5.38 24.23
C ALA A 652 4.61 6.44 23.30
N ALA A 653 4.12 7.69 23.36
CA ALA A 653 4.65 8.83 22.61
C ALA A 653 5.88 9.50 23.28
N GLY A 654 6.29 9.02 24.46
CA GLY A 654 7.48 9.46 25.17
C GLY A 654 7.30 10.73 26.01
N HIS A 655 6.06 11.13 26.32
CA HIS A 655 5.78 12.16 27.31
C HIS A 655 6.08 11.61 28.71
N ASP A 656 6.99 12.25 29.47
CA ASP A 656 7.33 11.82 30.83
C ASP A 656 6.89 12.79 31.95
N TYR A 657 6.47 12.23 33.09
CA TYR A 657 6.22 12.93 34.36
C TYR A 657 7.09 12.33 35.46
N THR A 658 7.78 13.16 36.24
CA THR A 658 8.57 12.69 37.39
C THR A 658 7.90 13.09 38.71
N PHE A 659 7.64 12.12 39.58
CA PHE A 659 7.06 12.38 40.91
C PHE A 659 8.01 13.21 41.80
N PRO A 660 7.48 14.15 42.62
CA PRO A 660 8.31 14.96 43.51
C PRO A 660 8.98 14.10 44.58
N ALA A 661 10.16 14.53 45.04
CA ALA A 661 11.06 13.73 45.89
C ALA A 661 10.44 13.25 47.23
N ASP A 662 9.34 13.84 47.68
CA ASP A 662 8.60 13.47 48.89
C ASP A 662 7.34 12.62 48.64
N ALA A 663 7.11 12.16 47.40
CA ALA A 663 5.95 11.37 47.02
C ALA A 663 6.00 9.94 47.59
N GLU A 664 4.90 9.52 48.24
CA GLU A 664 4.73 8.19 48.82
C GLU A 664 3.29 7.69 48.71
N ILE A 665 3.10 6.36 48.61
CA ILE A 665 1.79 5.70 48.58
C ILE A 665 1.69 4.68 49.72
N ALA A 666 0.78 4.89 50.68
CA ALA A 666 0.53 3.91 51.74
C ALA A 666 -0.14 2.62 51.20
N PRO A 667 -0.10 1.49 51.93
CA PRO A 667 -0.79 0.26 51.55
C PRO A 667 -2.28 0.47 51.24
N GLY A 668 -2.73 0.03 50.08
CA GLY A 668 -4.11 0.20 49.58
C GLY A 668 -4.49 1.64 49.23
N GLN A 669 -3.56 2.60 49.30
CA GLN A 669 -3.81 3.98 48.88
C GLN A 669 -3.63 4.10 47.36
N ARG A 670 -4.42 5.00 46.77
CA ARG A 670 -4.31 5.40 45.37
C ARG A 670 -3.66 6.77 45.23
N VAL A 671 -2.90 6.95 44.17
CA VAL A 671 -2.46 8.26 43.68
C VAL A 671 -2.94 8.46 42.26
N THR A 672 -3.27 9.70 41.93
CA THR A 672 -3.83 10.08 40.64
C THR A 672 -2.88 11.07 39.98
N LEU A 673 -2.43 10.78 38.76
CA LEU A 673 -1.69 11.71 37.92
C LEU A 673 -2.64 12.24 36.85
N ARG A 674 -2.83 13.57 36.83
CA ARG A 674 -3.71 14.29 35.90
C ARG A 674 -2.88 15.07 34.89
N THR A 675 -3.34 15.14 33.65
CA THR A 675 -2.59 15.82 32.59
C THR A 675 -2.59 17.35 32.74
N GLY A 676 -3.73 17.93 33.09
CA GLY A 676 -3.93 19.38 33.16
C GLY A 676 -3.24 20.08 34.34
N HIS A 677 -3.47 21.39 34.46
CA HIS A 677 -2.90 22.23 35.51
C HIS A 677 -3.54 22.04 36.89
N GLY A 678 -2.72 22.04 37.95
CA GLY A 678 -3.20 21.95 39.34
C GLY A 678 -2.10 22.16 40.38
N THR A 679 -2.33 21.70 41.60
CA THR A 679 -1.35 21.78 42.69
C THR A 679 -1.23 20.42 43.34
N ASP A 680 -0.02 19.86 43.34
CA ASP A 680 0.26 18.54 43.89
C ASP A 680 -0.03 18.49 45.39
N GLY A 681 -0.73 17.43 45.81
CA GLY A 681 -1.03 17.20 47.22
C GLY A 681 -2.19 16.23 47.45
N GLY A 682 -2.19 15.56 48.60
CA GLY A 682 -3.29 14.66 48.98
C GLY A 682 -3.43 13.39 48.13
N GLY A 683 -2.42 13.05 47.33
CA GLY A 683 -2.44 11.92 46.39
C GLY A 683 -2.86 12.29 44.96
N ASP A 684 -3.17 13.56 44.68
CA ASP A 684 -3.31 14.07 43.31
C ASP A 684 -2.02 14.78 42.87
N TYR A 685 -1.58 14.48 41.65
CA TYR A 685 -0.42 15.04 40.97
C TYR A 685 -0.84 15.59 39.62
N TYR A 686 -0.21 16.68 39.18
CA TYR A 686 -0.59 17.40 37.96
C TYR A 686 0.61 17.60 37.05
N TRP A 687 0.50 17.14 35.81
CA TRP A 687 1.53 17.30 34.78
C TRP A 687 1.64 18.75 34.30
N ASN A 688 0.59 19.56 34.50
CA ASN A 688 0.52 20.96 34.09
C ASN A 688 0.75 21.14 32.57
N ARG A 689 0.19 20.22 31.77
CA ARG A 689 0.23 20.28 30.30
C ARG A 689 -1.01 20.97 29.74
N ASP A 690 -0.84 21.55 28.55
CA ASP A 690 -1.89 22.23 27.78
C ASP A 690 -2.50 21.33 26.67
N GLY A 691 -2.12 20.05 26.62
CA GLY A 691 -2.61 19.06 25.66
C GLY A 691 -2.68 17.66 26.27
N HIS A 692 -3.47 16.80 25.64
CA HIS A 692 -3.72 15.41 26.03
C HIS A 692 -2.44 14.56 26.01
N VAL A 693 -2.38 13.56 26.87
CA VAL A 693 -1.30 12.56 26.94
C VAL A 693 -1.83 11.15 26.68
N TRP A 694 -3.02 10.83 27.19
CA TRP A 694 -3.56 9.48 27.21
C TRP A 694 -4.53 9.26 26.03
N ASN A 695 -4.29 8.25 25.18
CA ASN A 695 -5.12 7.94 24.00
C ASN A 695 -6.29 6.98 24.34
N ASP A 696 -7.49 7.30 23.86
CA ASP A 696 -8.71 6.52 24.02
C ASP A 696 -8.79 5.28 23.10
N GLU A 697 -8.10 5.28 21.96
CA GLU A 697 -7.98 4.12 21.06
C GLU A 697 -7.01 3.04 21.61
N GLY A 698 -6.16 3.45 22.55
CA GLY A 698 -5.26 2.63 23.32
C GLY A 698 -3.84 3.20 23.41
N ASP A 699 -3.17 2.95 24.53
CA ASP A 699 -1.87 3.55 24.86
C ASP A 699 -1.15 2.72 25.93
N THR A 700 0.15 2.95 26.14
CA THR A 700 0.99 2.21 27.09
C THR A 700 1.38 3.11 28.24
N VAL A 701 1.00 2.75 29.48
CA VAL A 701 1.51 3.39 30.69
C VAL A 701 2.76 2.65 31.15
N THR A 702 3.92 3.29 31.02
CA THR A 702 5.19 2.77 31.54
C THR A 702 5.61 3.59 32.75
N VAL A 703 5.93 2.93 33.87
CA VAL A 703 6.44 3.55 35.10
C VAL A 703 7.82 2.99 35.38
N THR A 704 8.79 3.88 35.58
CA THR A 704 10.16 3.55 35.97
C THR A 704 10.48 4.07 37.37
N ASP A 705 11.31 3.34 38.12
CA ASP A 705 11.84 3.83 39.39
C ASP A 705 12.90 4.93 39.18
N ALA A 706 13.40 5.50 40.28
CA ALA A 706 14.38 6.59 40.25
C ALA A 706 15.75 6.17 39.67
N GLU A 707 16.00 4.86 39.56
CA GLU A 707 17.18 4.25 38.98
C GLU A 707 16.99 3.87 37.49
N GLY A 708 15.78 4.05 36.96
CA GLY A 708 15.43 3.80 35.55
C GLY A 708 14.93 2.38 35.26
N SER A 709 14.66 1.56 36.28
CA SER A 709 14.11 0.22 36.09
C SER A 709 12.59 0.29 35.92
N ILE A 710 12.03 -0.45 34.95
CA ILE A 710 10.58 -0.52 34.76
C ILE A 710 9.94 -1.26 35.94
N VAL A 711 8.98 -0.60 36.60
CA VAL A 711 8.24 -1.14 37.76
C VAL A 711 6.78 -1.48 37.42
N LEU A 712 6.24 -0.90 36.36
CA LEU A 712 4.91 -1.19 35.81
C LEU A 712 4.92 -0.82 34.33
N GLU A 713 4.48 -1.72 33.47
CA GLU A 713 4.21 -1.42 32.05
C GLU A 713 2.88 -2.07 31.69
N GLN A 714 1.94 -1.29 31.18
CA GLN A 714 0.60 -1.79 30.88
C GLN A 714 -0.04 -1.03 29.73
N VAL A 715 -0.42 -1.77 28.68
CA VAL A 715 -1.27 -1.28 27.59
C VAL A 715 -2.72 -1.20 28.07
N TYR A 716 -3.42 -0.10 27.79
CA TYR A 716 -4.85 0.03 27.99
C TYR A 716 -5.54 0.45 26.69
N PRO A 717 -6.84 0.10 26.51
CA PRO A 717 -7.56 -0.87 27.32
C PRO A 717 -6.92 -2.27 27.19
N THR A 718 -6.83 -3.05 28.29
CA THR A 718 -6.29 -4.41 28.22
C THR A 718 -7.27 -5.31 27.44
N ARG A 719 -6.93 -5.65 26.20
CA ARG A 719 -7.76 -6.49 25.32
C ARG A 719 -7.50 -7.99 25.59
N PRO A 720 -8.53 -8.83 25.76
CA PRO A 720 -8.37 -10.28 25.91
C PRO A 720 -7.95 -10.95 24.58
N PRO A 721 -7.27 -12.12 24.62
CA PRO A 721 -6.84 -12.85 23.42
C PRO A 721 -8.02 -13.38 22.61
N ASP A 722 -7.78 -13.70 21.34
CA ASP A 722 -8.80 -14.25 20.44
C ASP A 722 -9.26 -15.65 20.90
N VAL A 723 -10.58 -15.83 21.02
CA VAL A 723 -11.22 -17.07 21.48
C VAL A 723 -12.24 -17.51 20.43
N SER A 724 -12.12 -18.72 19.90
CA SER A 724 -13.16 -19.38 19.09
C SER A 724 -13.56 -20.68 19.75
N THR A 725 -14.79 -20.76 20.27
CA THR A 725 -15.30 -21.97 20.95
C THR A 725 -15.97 -22.98 20.00
N GLY A 726 -15.85 -22.76 18.68
CA GLY A 726 -16.12 -23.77 17.64
C GLY A 726 -17.57 -23.91 17.16
N SER A 727 -18.58 -23.35 17.85
CA SER A 727 -19.98 -23.43 17.40
C SER A 727 -20.40 -22.28 16.47
N ILE A 728 -19.76 -21.11 16.57
CA ILE A 728 -20.03 -19.93 15.77
C ILE A 728 -18.71 -19.36 15.23
N ARG A 729 -18.73 -18.83 14.01
CA ARG A 729 -17.59 -18.14 13.38
C ARG A 729 -18.06 -17.00 12.49
N ILE A 730 -17.18 -16.06 12.16
CA ILE A 730 -17.43 -15.12 11.06
C ILE A 730 -17.22 -15.87 9.73
N ALA A 731 -18.12 -15.64 8.79
CA ALA A 731 -18.13 -16.26 7.48
C ALA A 731 -17.97 -15.26 6.33
N ALA A 732 -18.18 -13.97 6.61
CA ALA A 732 -17.86 -12.84 5.75
C ALA A 732 -17.92 -11.55 6.57
N ILE A 733 -17.04 -10.63 6.22
CA ILE A 733 -17.02 -9.24 6.68
C ILE A 733 -17.16 -8.39 5.42
N SER A 734 -17.93 -7.31 5.52
CA SER A 734 -18.07 -6.30 4.47
C SER A 734 -18.00 -4.95 5.16
N GLU A 735 -16.82 -4.35 5.11
CA GLU A 735 -16.47 -3.02 5.57
C GLU A 735 -16.90 -1.94 4.55
N ASN A 736 -16.93 -2.33 3.26
CA ASN A 736 -17.18 -1.42 2.15
C ASN A 736 -18.66 -1.09 1.91
N SER A 737 -18.95 0.21 1.84
CA SER A 737 -20.15 0.80 1.23
C SER A 737 -19.69 1.61 0.00
N PRO A 738 -19.74 1.09 -1.24
CA PRO A 738 -19.42 1.89 -2.42
C PRO A 738 -20.33 3.13 -2.54
N GLY A 739 -19.76 4.32 -2.32
CA GLY A 739 -20.44 5.61 -2.36
C GLY A 739 -20.07 6.51 -1.16
N PRO A 740 -20.55 7.76 -1.09
CA PRO A 740 -20.27 8.63 0.06
C PRO A 740 -20.68 7.94 1.36
N GLU A 741 -19.76 7.90 2.33
CA GLU A 741 -19.68 7.07 3.56
C GLU A 741 -20.94 7.00 4.46
N ARG A 742 -22.02 7.69 4.09
CA ARG A 742 -23.29 7.75 4.82
C ARG A 742 -24.51 7.24 4.05
N ALA A 743 -24.36 6.86 2.78
CA ALA A 743 -25.50 6.51 1.92
C ALA A 743 -25.90 5.03 1.96
N ASN A 744 -24.97 4.09 2.18
CA ASN A 744 -25.25 2.65 2.11
C ASN A 744 -24.77 1.84 3.33
N LEU A 745 -25.05 2.29 4.56
CA LEU A 745 -24.73 1.54 5.80
C LEU A 745 -25.33 0.11 5.86
N THR A 746 -26.26 -0.25 4.96
CA THR A 746 -26.74 -1.64 4.85
C THR A 746 -25.82 -2.56 4.07
N GLU A 747 -24.86 -2.02 3.31
CA GLU A 747 -23.82 -2.77 2.58
C GLU A 747 -22.61 -3.09 3.47
N GLU A 748 -22.53 -2.41 4.61
CA GLU A 748 -21.66 -2.75 5.72
C GLU A 748 -22.32 -3.84 6.60
N PHE A 749 -21.68 -5.02 6.74
CA PHE A 749 -22.25 -6.14 7.48
C PHE A 749 -21.25 -7.20 7.96
N LEU A 750 -21.65 -7.93 9.00
CA LEU A 750 -21.05 -9.22 9.40
C LEU A 750 -21.95 -10.38 9.03
N THR A 751 -21.39 -11.49 8.56
CA THR A 751 -22.13 -12.75 8.41
C THR A 751 -21.59 -13.80 9.38
N PHE A 752 -22.41 -14.19 10.35
CA PHE A 752 -22.15 -15.32 11.24
C PHE A 752 -22.53 -16.65 10.57
N ALA A 753 -21.77 -17.71 10.85
CA ALA A 753 -22.15 -19.08 10.49
C ALA A 753 -22.09 -20.00 11.71
N ASN A 754 -23.11 -20.85 11.86
CA ASN A 754 -23.12 -21.92 12.86
C ASN A 754 -22.37 -23.14 12.30
N ALA A 755 -21.19 -23.40 12.85
CA ALA A 755 -20.33 -24.52 12.46
C ALA A 755 -20.63 -25.81 13.25
N GLY A 756 -21.55 -25.77 14.20
CA GLY A 756 -21.99 -26.91 14.99
C GLY A 756 -23.08 -27.76 14.33
N ASP A 757 -23.34 -28.93 14.93
CA ASP A 757 -24.31 -29.93 14.44
C ASP A 757 -25.75 -29.71 14.94
N GLY A 758 -26.03 -28.60 15.64
CA GLY A 758 -27.35 -28.28 16.20
C GLY A 758 -27.68 -26.79 16.12
N ASP A 759 -28.98 -26.47 16.22
CA ASP A 759 -29.45 -25.08 16.21
C ASP A 759 -28.88 -24.30 17.40
N LEU A 760 -28.36 -23.10 17.13
CA LEU A 760 -27.74 -22.22 18.12
C LEU A 760 -28.71 -21.09 18.46
N ASP A 761 -29.08 -20.98 19.74
CA ASP A 761 -29.89 -19.86 20.24
C ASP A 761 -28.98 -18.66 20.50
N LEU A 762 -29.20 -17.58 19.75
CA LEU A 762 -28.44 -16.33 19.85
C LEU A 762 -29.18 -15.27 20.67
N SER A 763 -30.32 -15.61 21.27
CA SER A 763 -31.12 -14.65 22.05
C SER A 763 -30.28 -13.99 23.14
N GLY A 764 -30.18 -12.66 23.11
CA GLY A 764 -29.45 -11.87 24.10
C GLY A 764 -27.92 -11.89 23.97
N TRP A 765 -27.37 -12.50 22.91
CA TRP A 765 -25.93 -12.42 22.62
C TRP A 765 -25.54 -11.01 22.23
N ARG A 766 -24.28 -10.62 22.50
CA ARG A 766 -23.76 -9.29 22.19
C ARG A 766 -22.65 -9.36 21.16
N VAL A 767 -22.68 -8.48 20.16
CA VAL A 767 -21.59 -8.25 19.20
C VAL A 767 -21.00 -6.87 19.49
N GLU A 768 -19.68 -6.73 19.49
CA GLU A 768 -18.97 -5.52 19.90
C GLU A 768 -17.73 -5.30 19.01
N ASP A 769 -17.45 -4.07 18.60
CA ASP A 769 -16.25 -3.68 17.84
C ASP A 769 -15.10 -3.24 18.76
N ALA A 770 -13.95 -2.83 18.20
CA ALA A 770 -12.83 -2.35 19.00
C ALA A 770 -13.08 -0.98 19.68
N ALA A 771 -14.02 -0.17 19.15
CA ALA A 771 -14.41 1.13 19.70
C ALA A 771 -15.51 1.06 20.78
N GLY A 772 -16.04 -0.14 21.07
CA GLY A 772 -17.05 -0.39 22.10
C GLY A 772 -18.50 -0.17 21.66
N HIS A 773 -18.74 0.04 20.36
CA HIS A 773 -20.08 -0.06 19.79
C HIS A 773 -20.59 -1.48 19.97
N ASN A 774 -21.81 -1.62 20.50
CA ASN A 774 -22.39 -2.95 20.74
C ASN A 774 -23.80 -3.12 20.19
N TYR A 775 -24.07 -4.33 19.72
CA TYR A 775 -25.38 -4.82 19.26
C TYR A 775 -25.82 -5.98 20.14
N THR A 776 -27.09 -5.99 20.56
CA THR A 776 -27.68 -7.13 21.27
C THR A 776 -28.66 -7.85 20.36
N VAL A 777 -28.43 -9.15 20.15
CA VAL A 777 -29.27 -9.99 19.30
C VAL A 777 -30.67 -10.13 19.91
N PRO A 778 -31.75 -9.88 19.12
CA PRO A 778 -33.11 -9.95 19.61
C PRO A 778 -33.51 -11.32 20.17
N GLU A 779 -34.38 -11.30 21.18
CA GLU A 779 -34.98 -12.50 21.77
C GLU A 779 -35.70 -13.36 20.72
N GLY A 780 -35.45 -14.67 20.74
CA GLY A 780 -36.02 -15.64 19.82
C GLY A 780 -35.21 -15.86 18.54
N THR A 781 -34.04 -15.23 18.39
CA THR A 781 -33.15 -15.44 17.24
C THR A 781 -32.45 -16.79 17.35
N THR A 782 -32.70 -17.69 16.39
CA THR A 782 -32.06 -19.01 16.35
C THR A 782 -31.34 -19.20 15.02
N LEU A 783 -30.07 -19.62 15.07
CA LEU A 783 -29.25 -19.92 13.90
C LEU A 783 -29.13 -21.44 13.68
N PRO A 784 -29.78 -22.01 12.65
CA PRO A 784 -29.76 -23.45 12.40
C PRO A 784 -28.36 -24.01 12.18
N ALA A 785 -28.16 -25.31 12.39
CA ALA A 785 -26.90 -25.98 12.04
C ALA A 785 -26.52 -25.75 10.57
N GLY A 786 -25.32 -25.22 10.30
CA GLY A 786 -24.87 -24.84 8.96
C GLY A 786 -25.54 -23.59 8.37
N GLY A 787 -26.43 -22.94 9.12
CA GLY A 787 -27.10 -21.70 8.73
C GLY A 787 -26.18 -20.48 8.80
N ARG A 788 -26.60 -19.39 8.15
CA ARG A 788 -25.93 -18.08 8.17
C ARG A 788 -26.89 -16.99 8.63
N LEU A 789 -26.39 -16.05 9.43
CA LEU A 789 -27.11 -14.87 9.91
C LEU A 789 -26.27 -13.63 9.61
N ARG A 790 -26.87 -12.62 8.98
CA ARG A 790 -26.19 -11.36 8.64
C ARG A 790 -26.62 -10.26 9.61
N LEU A 791 -25.67 -9.53 10.17
CA LEU A 791 -25.89 -8.30 10.93
C LEU A 791 -25.42 -7.12 10.10
N ARG A 792 -26.35 -6.26 9.69
CA ARG A 792 -26.08 -5.06 8.88
C ARG A 792 -26.05 -3.82 9.76
N THR A 793 -25.15 -2.89 9.48
CA THR A 793 -24.98 -1.68 10.30
C THR A 793 -26.16 -0.71 10.17
N GLY A 794 -26.68 -0.51 8.96
CA GLY A 794 -27.73 0.46 8.66
C GLY A 794 -29.14 0.08 9.12
N GLN A 795 -30.12 0.88 8.69
CA GLN A 795 -31.54 0.69 9.01
C GLN A 795 -32.21 -0.40 8.15
N GLY A 796 -33.14 -1.16 8.74
CA GLY A 796 -33.93 -2.15 8.02
C GLY A 796 -35.01 -2.80 8.88
N THR A 797 -35.44 -4.00 8.50
CA THR A 797 -36.42 -4.78 9.27
C THR A 797 -35.88 -6.19 9.43
N ASP A 798 -35.74 -6.63 10.68
CA ASP A 798 -35.20 -7.93 11.02
C ASP A 798 -36.00 -9.08 10.37
N THR A 799 -35.25 -10.10 9.95
CA THR A 799 -35.74 -11.37 9.42
C THR A 799 -34.97 -12.52 10.06
N ASP A 800 -35.34 -13.76 9.75
CA ASP A 800 -34.64 -14.94 10.26
C ASP A 800 -33.17 -15.05 9.79
N THR A 801 -32.77 -14.29 8.75
CA THR A 801 -31.41 -14.33 8.16
C THR A 801 -30.67 -13.01 8.14
N ASP A 802 -31.35 -11.88 8.38
CA ASP A 802 -30.78 -10.54 8.36
C ASP A 802 -31.29 -9.76 9.57
N LEU A 803 -30.37 -9.23 10.35
CA LEU A 803 -30.58 -8.31 11.46
C LEU A 803 -30.02 -6.94 11.10
N TYR A 804 -30.61 -5.88 11.66
CA TYR A 804 -30.21 -4.50 11.41
C TYR A 804 -29.87 -3.78 12.72
N TRP A 805 -28.66 -3.22 12.79
CA TRP A 805 -28.18 -2.48 13.97
C TRP A 805 -28.89 -1.11 14.10
N GLU A 806 -29.52 -0.61 13.03
CA GLU A 806 -30.13 0.73 12.99
C GLU A 806 -29.14 1.86 13.31
N SER A 807 -27.84 1.63 13.09
CA SER A 807 -26.81 2.66 13.28
C SER A 807 -26.92 3.75 12.22
N GLY A 808 -26.61 4.98 12.62
CA GLY A 808 -26.49 6.15 11.74
C GLY A 808 -25.04 6.46 11.33
N ALA A 809 -24.08 5.64 11.75
CA ALA A 809 -22.66 5.76 11.45
C ALA A 809 -22.06 4.37 11.16
N PRO A 810 -20.96 4.29 10.39
CA PRO A 810 -20.18 3.07 10.22
C PRO A 810 -19.67 2.53 11.56
N ILE A 811 -19.51 1.21 11.65
CA ILE A 811 -19.05 0.48 12.84
C ILE A 811 -17.75 -0.28 12.55
N TRP A 812 -17.62 -0.85 11.35
CA TRP A 812 -16.52 -1.70 10.92
C TRP A 812 -15.50 -0.88 10.12
N ASN A 813 -14.26 -0.82 10.58
CA ASN A 813 -13.21 0.01 9.96
C ASN A 813 -12.53 -0.69 8.77
N ASP A 814 -12.25 0.08 7.70
CA ASP A 814 -11.56 -0.38 6.49
C ASP A 814 -10.06 -0.66 6.70
N THR A 815 -9.46 -0.06 7.73
CA THR A 815 -8.04 -0.26 8.09
C THR A 815 -7.82 -1.40 9.08
N GLY A 816 -8.86 -2.19 9.34
CA GLY A 816 -8.89 -3.29 10.29
C GLY A 816 -9.63 -2.96 11.59
N ASP A 817 -10.27 -3.98 12.18
CA ASP A 817 -11.09 -3.89 13.39
C ASP A 817 -11.07 -5.22 14.16
N THR A 818 -11.62 -5.25 15.38
CA THR A 818 -11.82 -6.49 16.15
C THR A 818 -13.28 -6.71 16.51
N ILE A 819 -13.85 -7.79 15.99
CA ILE A 819 -15.18 -8.26 16.32
C ILE A 819 -15.11 -9.14 17.56
N SER A 820 -15.89 -8.81 18.60
CA SER A 820 -16.05 -9.61 19.81
C SER A 820 -17.51 -10.02 19.98
N VAL A 821 -17.77 -11.31 20.17
CA VAL A 821 -19.11 -11.85 20.40
C VAL A 821 -19.17 -12.50 21.78
N PHE A 822 -20.18 -12.10 22.54
CA PHE A 822 -20.48 -12.63 23.87
C PHE A 822 -21.80 -13.39 23.86
N ASP A 823 -21.86 -14.50 24.59
CA ASP A 823 -23.12 -15.19 24.84
C ASP A 823 -24.03 -14.40 25.81
N ALA A 824 -25.24 -14.90 26.03
CA ALA A 824 -26.22 -14.28 26.92
C ALA A 824 -25.77 -14.20 28.40
N ASP A 825 -24.81 -15.04 28.81
CA ASP A 825 -24.21 -15.03 30.15
C ASP A 825 -23.01 -14.06 30.24
N GLY A 826 -22.63 -13.43 29.12
CA GLY A 826 -21.54 -12.47 29.01
C GLY A 826 -20.16 -13.11 28.82
N ALA A 827 -20.09 -14.39 28.49
CA ALA A 827 -18.83 -15.05 28.16
C ALA A 827 -18.41 -14.76 26.72
N LEU A 828 -17.15 -14.43 26.49
CA LEU A 828 -16.59 -14.25 25.15
C LEU A 828 -16.54 -15.60 24.42
N VAL A 829 -17.22 -15.71 23.28
CA VAL A 829 -17.39 -16.97 22.53
C VAL A 829 -16.72 -16.96 21.15
N LEU A 830 -16.58 -15.78 20.56
CA LEU A 830 -15.89 -15.53 19.29
C LEU A 830 -15.17 -14.19 19.39
N ARG A 831 -13.90 -14.13 18.98
CA ARG A 831 -13.18 -12.89 18.74
C ARG A 831 -12.34 -13.05 17.47
N GLU A 832 -12.46 -12.11 16.55
CA GLU A 832 -11.83 -12.15 15.24
C GLU A 832 -11.42 -10.74 14.84
N SER A 833 -10.14 -10.56 14.51
CA SER A 833 -9.63 -9.31 13.94
C SER A 833 -9.34 -9.54 12.46
N TYR A 834 -9.53 -8.53 11.64
CA TYR A 834 -9.33 -8.59 10.19
C TYR A 834 -8.56 -7.38 9.69
#